data_AF-A0AAP8KFU9-F1
#
_entry.id   AF-A0AAP8KFU9-F1
#
_cell.length_a   1.000
_cell.length_b   1.000
_cell.length_c   1.000
_cell.angle_alpha   90.00
_cell.angle_beta   90.00
_cell.angle_gamma   90.00
#
_symmetry.space_group_name_H-M   'P 1'
#
loop_
_entity.id
_entity.type
_entity.pdbx_description
1 polymer ?
#
loop_
_entity_poly.entity_id
_entity_poly.type
_entity_poly.pdbx_seq_one_letter_code
_entity_poly.pdbx_strand_id
1 'polypeptide(L)'
;MAYTGLRIHPAIGIARVGNSEEYYLGPESLAGMPLDGQDGTGGLPIRPGTEDTTIASTELRDAGGKLKRQAARFRIYQYAFDAADGVESYPLGRRGGAAEVAIGSMVDGKIVKDIVWTVHLANKKANSWEGGDGVAPFENQRAPALRNPAFGTPGSPHFGTPADPLRLKLLVIDPGPRTVQASRQGVQQFDTSTPPSCADAASGAVRSLPDYPVSFPRGGQPGAPAQGPGAIIASLGAITTEKNGRLLVLGGYGKACGFDAQGNYSAAAVLHDNVNNDNWFDDVADGPVTAMLLFADGTARSVEGGAWVISSDPSYAPQTANVVSLWDDLYCTWLEKMALRPAVYADGSYQTGYQSNFSTDVQPILRAASLQRWTTSLPPRAIKEHDLLGKMKAEGLTYPIMNFIRHPDQTGAPSLRPQMPLSLGDAGSSLLTLTRAQYFFMDQWAHGKYVAGSGTFLLGAGEALDRTILFNCLGGRYSPGIEMGFIVRDPGLYRQAWRRHDAGGPFRINAQHLDYSAAVRDQPFLGAGYMPLRGGAVQPGDVSKFMALPWHTDYNSCATHLPDPNPGGTVLNNQQAIDAATALKGNGYNTLLYSSWPAQRPVAVYTYDDVVANGGELTTPRYSVRGKGTRADGLPSATPENAEIDRPAMHVGRYQDRAQFLLNWHRIGVVVQSTAIARKAGEKAICKDYYLEVESLFDSDESNLVEYWRNTAIDKVYRPKPQPKPKP
;
A
#
# COMPACT_ATOMS: atom_id res chain seq x y z
N MET A 1 24.25 31.25 14.60
CA MET A 1 23.73 29.93 15.04
C MET A 1 23.16 29.26 13.81
N ALA A 2 23.45 27.98 13.58
CA ALA A 2 22.75 27.23 12.55
C ALA A 2 21.28 27.08 12.96
N TYR A 3 20.36 27.21 12.02
CA TYR A 3 18.94 26.98 12.25
C TYR A 3 18.66 25.48 12.18
N THR A 4 17.90 24.94 13.14
CA THR A 4 17.60 23.50 13.21
C THR A 4 16.19 23.24 12.73
N GLY A 5 16.01 22.40 11.71
CA GLY A 5 14.70 21.87 11.30
C GLY A 5 14.47 20.47 11.86
N LEU A 6 13.29 20.19 12.43
CA LEU A 6 12.91 18.87 12.95
C LEU A 6 11.87 18.19 12.07
N ARG A 7 12.06 16.89 11.80
CA ARG A 7 11.14 16.12 10.94
C ARG A 7 10.92 14.72 11.44
N ILE A 8 9.67 14.27 11.36
CA ILE A 8 9.29 12.89 11.57
C ILE A 8 9.49 12.12 10.27
N HIS A 9 10.15 10.97 10.35
CA HIS A 9 10.35 10.03 9.25
C HIS A 9 9.88 8.61 9.66
N PRO A 10 9.26 7.83 8.77
CA PRO A 10 8.93 8.20 7.39
C PRO A 10 7.88 9.32 7.33
N ALA A 11 7.90 10.11 6.25
CA ALA A 11 6.92 11.16 5.96
C ALA A 11 5.49 10.60 5.90
N ILE A 12 5.37 9.39 5.37
CA ILE A 12 4.16 8.58 5.29
C ILE A 12 4.53 7.17 5.76
N GLY A 13 4.09 6.78 6.94
CA GLY A 13 4.33 5.45 7.50
C GLY A 13 3.22 4.47 7.18
N ILE A 14 3.58 3.18 7.08
CA ILE A 14 2.68 2.11 6.64
C ILE A 14 2.54 1.05 7.72
N ALA A 15 1.37 1.05 8.36
CA ALA A 15 0.90 -0.03 9.20
C ALA A 15 0.05 -1.00 8.38
N ARG A 16 -0.05 -2.25 8.83
CA ARG A 16 -0.88 -3.26 8.16
C ARG A 16 -1.70 -4.04 9.16
N VAL A 17 -2.94 -4.31 8.80
CA VAL A 17 -3.87 -5.09 9.62
C VAL A 17 -3.41 -6.54 9.77
N GLY A 18 -3.90 -7.18 10.82
CA GLY A 18 -3.57 -8.57 11.20
C GLY A 18 -4.51 -8.98 12.32
N ASN A 19 -4.91 -10.25 12.38
CA ASN A 19 -5.93 -10.69 13.34
C ASN A 19 -5.34 -11.11 14.72
N SER A 20 -4.02 -10.95 14.92
CA SER A 20 -3.32 -11.13 16.19
C SER A 20 -3.22 -9.84 17.01
N GLU A 21 -3.09 -9.98 18.33
CA GLU A 21 -2.66 -8.89 19.21
C GLU A 21 -1.15 -8.60 19.07
N GLU A 22 -0.36 -9.61 18.69
CA GLU A 22 1.07 -9.46 18.43
C GLU A 22 1.33 -8.74 17.10
N TYR A 23 2.55 -8.20 16.99
CA TYR A 23 2.98 -7.43 15.83
C TYR A 23 4.47 -7.64 15.53
N TYR A 24 4.86 -7.29 14.32
CA TYR A 24 6.24 -7.00 13.93
C TYR A 24 6.35 -5.54 13.45
N LEU A 25 7.57 -5.03 13.30
CA LEU A 25 7.81 -3.70 12.73
C LEU A 25 7.87 -3.79 11.20
N GLY A 26 7.39 -2.77 10.50
CA GLY A 26 7.48 -2.70 9.04
C GLY A 26 8.93 -2.78 8.52
N PRO A 27 9.12 -3.24 7.27
CA PRO A 27 10.44 -3.36 6.68
C PRO A 27 11.08 -1.98 6.43
N GLU A 28 12.34 -1.83 6.83
CA GLU A 28 13.14 -0.60 6.60
C GLU A 28 14.31 -0.84 5.64
N SER A 29 14.17 -1.85 4.78
CA SER A 29 15.05 -2.12 3.64
C SER A 29 14.22 -2.23 2.36
N LEU A 30 14.82 -1.88 1.20
CA LEU A 30 14.15 -1.91 -0.09
C LEU A 30 13.81 -3.34 -0.50
N ALA A 31 12.53 -3.61 -0.76
CA ALA A 31 12.03 -4.93 -1.14
C ALA A 31 12.83 -5.52 -2.30
N GLY A 32 13.33 -6.75 -2.12
CA GLY A 32 13.99 -7.50 -3.18
C GLY A 32 15.39 -7.02 -3.58
N MET A 33 15.86 -5.90 -3.04
CA MET A 33 17.23 -5.41 -3.26
C MET A 33 18.21 -6.17 -2.35
N PRO A 34 19.47 -6.41 -2.79
CA PRO A 34 20.48 -7.05 -1.95
C PRO A 34 20.74 -6.27 -0.66
N LEU A 35 21.01 -6.99 0.42
CA LEU A 35 21.45 -6.43 1.70
C LEU A 35 22.97 -6.53 1.82
N ASP A 36 23.62 -5.45 2.25
CA ASP A 36 25.07 -5.42 2.39
C ASP A 36 25.56 -6.46 3.42
N GLY A 37 26.45 -7.36 2.98
CA GLY A 37 27.05 -8.38 3.84
C GLY A 37 26.12 -9.53 4.25
N GLN A 38 24.93 -9.65 3.64
CA GLN A 38 23.96 -10.70 3.97
C GLN A 38 23.56 -11.50 2.72
N ASP A 39 23.21 -12.78 2.89
CA ASP A 39 22.74 -13.65 1.80
C ASP A 39 21.28 -13.38 1.37
N GLY A 40 20.58 -12.48 2.07
CA GLY A 40 19.18 -12.13 1.85
C GLY A 40 18.95 -10.83 1.08
N THR A 41 17.68 -10.59 0.73
CA THR A 41 17.20 -9.34 0.14
C THR A 41 16.29 -8.58 1.10
N GLY A 42 16.22 -7.26 0.91
CA GLY A 42 15.39 -6.37 1.71
C GLY A 42 13.88 -6.61 1.55
N GLY A 43 13.11 -5.88 2.36
CA GLY A 43 11.66 -5.97 2.43
C GLY A 43 11.12 -6.87 3.54
N LEU A 44 11.96 -7.55 4.32
CA LEU A 44 11.48 -8.32 5.48
C LEU A 44 11.11 -7.42 6.66
N PRO A 45 10.00 -7.72 7.35
CA PRO A 45 9.67 -7.05 8.61
C PRO A 45 10.74 -7.28 9.69
N ILE A 46 10.78 -6.38 10.67
CA ILE A 46 11.78 -6.36 11.75
C ILE A 46 11.15 -6.84 13.06
N ARG A 47 11.91 -7.59 13.86
CA ARG A 47 11.49 -8.06 15.18
C ARG A 47 11.35 -6.86 16.14
N PRO A 48 10.22 -6.75 16.88
CA PRO A 48 10.04 -5.70 17.88
C PRO A 48 11.18 -5.66 18.91
N GLY A 49 11.61 -4.45 19.28
CA GLY A 49 12.69 -4.26 20.26
C GLY A 49 14.11 -4.46 19.71
N THR A 50 14.26 -4.60 18.39
CA THR A 50 15.56 -4.63 17.70
C THR A 50 15.66 -3.47 16.71
N GLU A 51 16.88 -3.06 16.35
CA GLU A 51 17.06 -2.01 15.36
C GLU A 51 16.65 -2.51 13.96
N ASP A 52 17.22 -3.63 13.53
CA ASP A 52 17.18 -4.09 12.14
C ASP A 52 17.13 -5.62 11.98
N THR A 53 16.93 -6.37 13.07
CA THR A 53 16.87 -7.84 13.01
C THR A 53 15.57 -8.29 12.34
N THR A 54 15.67 -8.83 11.12
CA THR A 54 14.50 -9.30 10.37
C THR A 54 13.86 -10.53 11.03
N ILE A 55 12.54 -10.65 10.89
CA ILE A 55 11.79 -11.83 11.36
C ILE A 55 12.12 -13.07 10.51
N ALA A 56 12.04 -14.25 11.10
CA ALA A 56 12.00 -15.52 10.37
C ALA A 56 10.58 -15.88 9.92
N SER A 57 10.44 -16.84 9.00
CA SER A 57 9.13 -17.35 8.54
C SER A 57 8.19 -17.77 9.68
N THR A 58 8.74 -18.33 10.76
CA THR A 58 8.00 -18.81 11.93
C THR A 58 7.45 -17.69 12.82
N GLU A 59 7.82 -16.43 12.56
CA GLU A 59 7.41 -15.27 13.36
C GLU A 59 6.31 -14.43 12.69
N LEU A 60 5.84 -14.84 11.50
CA LEU A 60 4.74 -14.19 10.76
C LEU A 60 3.39 -14.28 11.49
N ARG A 61 3.21 -15.33 12.28
CA ARG A 61 1.99 -15.64 13.03
C ARG A 61 2.28 -15.77 14.51
N ASP A 62 1.28 -15.55 15.34
CA ASP A 62 1.36 -15.83 16.78
C ASP A 62 1.24 -17.34 17.06
N ALA A 63 1.40 -17.72 18.33
CA ALA A 63 1.29 -19.11 18.78
C ALA A 63 -0.10 -19.74 18.53
N GLY A 64 -1.14 -18.92 18.30
CA GLY A 64 -2.49 -19.35 17.93
C GLY A 64 -2.72 -19.42 16.42
N GLY A 65 -1.70 -19.18 15.59
CA GLY A 65 -1.80 -19.16 14.13
C GLY A 65 -2.40 -17.87 13.55
N LYS A 66 -2.68 -16.86 14.36
CA LYS A 66 -3.20 -15.58 13.87
C LYS A 66 -2.08 -14.78 13.21
N LEU A 67 -2.40 -14.10 12.12
CA LEU A 67 -1.46 -13.26 11.38
C LEU A 67 -1.12 -12.02 12.24
N LYS A 68 0.17 -11.79 12.47
CA LYS A 68 0.64 -10.61 13.20
C LYS A 68 0.42 -9.34 12.40
N ARG A 69 0.14 -8.25 13.11
CA ARG A 69 0.04 -6.90 12.53
C ARG A 69 1.42 -6.36 12.15
N GLN A 70 1.46 -5.42 11.21
CA GLN A 70 2.65 -4.62 10.95
C GLN A 70 2.51 -3.25 11.61
N ALA A 71 3.46 -2.90 12.47
CA ALA A 71 3.56 -1.57 13.06
C ALA A 71 4.43 -0.64 12.20
N ALA A 72 3.95 0.58 11.96
CA ALA A 72 4.77 1.66 11.40
C ALA A 72 5.65 2.26 12.50
N ARG A 73 6.97 2.31 12.28
CA ARG A 73 7.94 2.93 13.20
C ARG A 73 8.30 4.33 12.72
N PHE A 74 8.24 5.30 13.62
CA PHE A 74 8.56 6.71 13.36
C PHE A 74 9.72 7.20 14.21
N ARG A 75 10.60 7.98 13.60
CA ARG A 75 11.79 8.61 14.19
C ARG A 75 11.74 10.11 13.94
N ILE A 76 12.37 10.89 14.81
CA ILE A 76 12.60 12.33 14.57
C ILE A 76 14.05 12.51 14.11
N TYR A 77 14.27 13.36 13.12
CA TYR A 77 15.60 13.77 12.68
C TYR A 77 15.74 15.29 12.77
N GLN A 78 16.91 15.74 13.20
CA GLN A 78 17.29 17.15 13.17
C GLN A 78 18.18 17.45 11.96
N TYR A 79 17.93 18.57 11.31
CA TYR A 79 18.65 19.04 10.13
C TYR A 79 19.19 20.45 10.38
N ALA A 80 20.45 20.69 10.02
CA ALA A 80 21.08 22.01 10.17
C ALA A 80 21.00 22.83 8.89
N PHE A 81 20.72 24.12 9.03
CA PHE A 81 20.63 25.10 7.95
C PHE A 81 21.49 26.33 8.26
N ASP A 82 22.12 26.90 7.23
CA ASP A 82 23.02 28.05 7.38
C ASP A 82 22.28 29.36 7.70
N ALA A 83 21.00 29.49 7.30
CA ALA A 83 20.18 30.67 7.53
C ALA A 83 18.68 30.33 7.64
N ALA A 84 17.89 31.20 8.29
CA ALA A 84 16.44 31.06 8.47
C ALA A 84 15.65 31.24 7.17
N ASP A 85 16.18 31.98 6.20
CA ASP A 85 15.63 32.07 4.86
C ASP A 85 16.16 30.98 3.92
N GLY A 86 16.95 30.04 4.46
CA GLY A 86 17.58 28.96 3.73
C GLY A 86 16.57 28.21 2.86
N VAL A 87 16.84 28.19 1.55
CA VAL A 87 16.10 27.40 0.58
C VAL A 87 16.58 25.96 0.67
N GLU A 88 15.67 25.07 1.05
CA GLU A 88 15.92 23.64 1.05
C GLU A 88 15.96 23.07 -0.37
N SER A 89 16.88 22.14 -0.59
CA SER A 89 17.00 21.32 -1.79
C SER A 89 16.85 19.84 -1.45
N TYR A 90 16.35 19.05 -2.40
CA TYR A 90 16.33 17.59 -2.28
C TYR A 90 17.30 16.91 -3.27
N PRO A 91 18.05 15.89 -2.85
CA PRO A 91 18.21 15.45 -1.47
C PRO A 91 19.04 16.48 -0.70
N LEU A 92 18.84 16.56 0.62
CA LEU A 92 19.70 17.38 1.47
C LEU A 92 21.09 16.74 1.64
N GLY A 93 21.14 15.40 1.54
CA GLY A 93 22.36 14.58 1.57
C GLY A 93 23.17 14.66 2.87
N ARG A 94 24.48 14.35 2.80
CA ARG A 94 25.38 14.33 3.99
C ARG A 94 25.65 15.72 4.59
N ARG A 95 25.47 16.81 3.82
CA ARG A 95 25.65 18.19 4.31
C ARG A 95 24.67 18.55 5.44
N GLY A 96 23.56 17.82 5.55
CA GLY A 96 22.54 18.04 6.57
C GLY A 96 22.69 17.23 7.86
N GLY A 97 23.78 16.48 8.07
CA GLY A 97 24.13 15.84 9.35
C GLY A 97 22.96 15.29 10.17
N ALA A 98 22.02 14.60 9.51
CA ALA A 98 20.73 14.27 10.12
C ALA A 98 20.94 13.28 11.27
N ALA A 99 20.98 13.80 12.49
CA ALA A 99 21.06 12.98 13.68
C ALA A 99 19.64 12.63 14.10
N GLU A 100 19.44 11.34 14.38
CA GLU A 100 18.19 10.92 15.00
C GLU A 100 18.05 11.61 16.38
N VAL A 101 16.87 12.17 16.64
CA VAL A 101 16.51 12.76 17.92
C VAL A 101 15.73 11.72 18.72
N ALA A 102 16.39 11.16 19.72
CA ALA A 102 15.85 10.25 20.72
C ALA A 102 15.89 10.91 22.13
N ILE A 103 15.27 10.26 23.13
CA ILE A 103 15.43 10.66 24.53
C ILE A 103 16.92 10.70 24.89
N GLY A 104 17.37 11.80 25.49
CA GLY A 104 18.77 12.09 25.81
C GLY A 104 19.55 12.84 24.72
N SER A 105 18.98 13.01 23.51
CA SER A 105 19.63 13.75 22.43
C SER A 105 19.69 15.24 22.72
N MET A 106 20.66 15.94 22.12
CA MET A 106 20.73 17.40 22.16
C MET A 106 20.06 18.04 20.94
N VAL A 107 19.16 18.98 21.19
CA VAL A 107 18.52 19.85 20.19
C VAL A 107 18.59 21.28 20.70
N ASP A 108 19.08 22.22 19.89
CA ASP A 108 19.25 23.64 20.24
C ASP A 108 19.94 23.91 21.59
N GLY A 109 20.98 23.13 21.91
CA GLY A 109 21.68 23.29 23.20
C GLY A 109 20.97 22.67 24.41
N LYS A 110 19.83 22.00 24.21
CA LYS A 110 19.00 21.42 25.28
C LYS A 110 18.90 19.90 25.16
N ILE A 111 18.90 19.21 26.30
CA ILE A 111 18.74 17.76 26.36
C ILE A 111 17.25 17.42 26.28
N VAL A 112 16.87 16.59 25.30
CA VAL A 112 15.54 16.01 25.18
C VAL A 112 15.32 15.06 26.35
N LYS A 113 14.45 15.43 27.29
CA LYS A 113 14.05 14.62 28.43
C LYS A 113 13.00 13.59 28.04
N ASP A 114 12.10 13.93 27.12
CA ASP A 114 11.02 13.06 26.68
C ASP A 114 10.48 13.47 25.31
N ILE A 115 9.68 12.60 24.71
CA ILE A 115 8.99 12.86 23.44
C ILE A 115 7.51 12.51 23.64
N VAL A 116 6.64 13.46 23.30
CA VAL A 116 5.18 13.28 23.33
C VAL A 116 4.68 13.19 21.90
N TRP A 117 4.07 12.06 21.54
CA TRP A 117 3.54 11.80 20.22
C TRP A 117 2.01 11.88 20.23
N THR A 118 1.43 12.55 19.24
CA THR A 118 -0.03 12.56 19.00
C THR A 118 -0.33 12.05 17.59
N VAL A 119 -1.23 11.07 17.52
CA VAL A 119 -1.71 10.46 16.26
C VAL A 119 -3.23 10.54 16.22
N HIS A 120 -3.81 10.87 15.07
CA HIS A 120 -5.27 10.96 14.90
C HIS A 120 -5.73 10.17 13.69
N LEU A 121 -6.11 8.90 13.89
CA LEU A 121 -6.63 8.04 12.82
C LEU A 121 -8.13 8.25 12.61
N ALA A 122 -8.60 8.15 11.37
CA ALA A 122 -10.02 7.97 11.05
C ALA A 122 -10.22 7.13 9.79
N ASN A 123 -11.43 6.62 9.59
CA ASN A 123 -11.87 6.00 8.35
C ASN A 123 -13.10 6.73 7.81
N LYS A 124 -12.99 7.27 6.59
CA LYS A 124 -14.06 8.00 5.91
C LYS A 124 -14.62 7.27 4.68
N LYS A 125 -14.26 6.01 4.44
CA LYS A 125 -14.63 5.28 3.22
C LYS A 125 -16.14 5.21 2.97
N ALA A 126 -16.93 5.00 4.03
CA ALA A 126 -18.39 4.95 3.93
C ALA A 126 -19.01 6.34 3.69
N ASN A 127 -18.35 7.40 4.15
CA ASN A 127 -18.70 8.80 3.86
C ASN A 127 -17.84 9.39 2.73
N SER A 128 -17.73 8.68 1.62
CA SER A 128 -16.92 9.08 0.48
C SER A 128 -17.69 8.87 -0.82
N TRP A 129 -16.98 9.05 -1.92
CA TRP A 129 -17.45 8.73 -3.25
C TRP A 129 -17.16 7.30 -3.64
N GLU A 130 -17.84 6.82 -4.69
CA GLU A 130 -17.45 5.61 -5.40
C GLU A 130 -16.01 5.74 -5.90
N GLY A 131 -15.21 4.69 -5.67
CA GLY A 131 -13.82 4.59 -6.10
C GLY A 131 -13.66 3.67 -7.32
N GLY A 132 -12.47 3.65 -7.91
CA GLY A 132 -12.12 2.78 -9.04
C GLY A 132 -11.75 3.55 -10.31
N ASP A 133 -12.36 4.70 -10.56
CA ASP A 133 -12.25 5.43 -11.83
C ASP A 133 -11.11 6.48 -11.88
N GLY A 134 -10.18 6.42 -10.94
CA GLY A 134 -9.07 7.38 -10.86
C GLY A 134 -9.55 8.83 -10.64
N VAL A 135 -8.84 9.79 -11.24
CA VAL A 135 -9.06 11.23 -11.02
C VAL A 135 -10.13 11.84 -11.93
N ALA A 136 -10.39 11.24 -13.09
CA ALA A 136 -11.25 11.80 -14.15
C ALA A 136 -12.65 12.25 -13.67
N PRO A 137 -13.32 11.55 -12.73
CA PRO A 137 -14.62 11.99 -12.21
C PRO A 137 -14.59 13.30 -11.41
N PHE A 138 -13.42 13.73 -10.91
CA PHE A 138 -13.25 14.97 -10.16
C PHE A 138 -12.87 16.18 -11.03
N GLU A 139 -12.48 15.94 -12.29
CA GLU A 139 -12.14 16.99 -13.24
C GLU A 139 -13.34 17.89 -13.58
N ASN A 140 -13.05 19.09 -14.09
CA ASN A 140 -14.05 20.09 -14.49
C ASN A 140 -15.01 20.44 -13.36
N GLN A 141 -14.48 20.46 -12.14
CA GLN A 141 -15.23 20.77 -10.96
C GLN A 141 -16.42 19.81 -10.65
N ARG A 142 -16.34 18.55 -11.07
CA ARG A 142 -17.34 17.53 -10.74
C ARG A 142 -16.98 16.75 -9.47
N ALA A 143 -17.92 15.90 -9.06
CA ALA A 143 -17.70 14.84 -8.10
C ALA A 143 -18.47 13.58 -8.55
N PRO A 144 -17.90 12.37 -8.38
CA PRO A 144 -18.57 11.11 -8.70
C PRO A 144 -19.80 10.84 -7.81
N ALA A 145 -20.48 9.72 -8.04
CA ALA A 145 -21.55 9.25 -7.18
C ALA A 145 -21.04 9.00 -5.74
N LEU A 146 -21.90 9.19 -4.75
CA LEU A 146 -21.58 8.92 -3.35
C LEU A 146 -21.80 7.45 -3.03
N ARG A 147 -20.92 6.90 -2.20
CA ARG A 147 -21.26 5.70 -1.42
C ARG A 147 -22.36 6.05 -0.44
N ASN A 148 -23.25 5.10 -0.20
CA ASN A 148 -24.41 5.23 0.66
C ASN A 148 -25.27 6.46 0.28
N PRO A 149 -25.67 6.65 -0.98
CA PRO A 149 -26.28 7.91 -1.42
C PRO A 149 -27.63 8.20 -0.75
N ALA A 150 -28.30 7.16 -0.21
CA ALA A 150 -29.53 7.29 0.56
C ALA A 150 -29.32 7.82 2.00
N PHE A 151 -28.08 7.84 2.50
CA PHE A 151 -27.77 8.34 3.85
C PHE A 151 -27.62 9.86 3.88
N GLY A 152 -28.35 10.50 4.78
CA GLY A 152 -28.33 11.93 5.04
C GLY A 152 -29.63 12.38 5.67
N THR A 153 -29.76 13.66 5.98
CA THR A 153 -31.01 14.21 6.52
C THR A 153 -31.89 14.70 5.36
N PRO A 154 -33.04 14.06 5.04
CA PRO A 154 -33.88 14.52 3.93
C PRO A 154 -34.28 16.00 4.12
N GLY A 155 -34.10 16.81 3.07
CA GLY A 155 -34.37 18.25 3.10
C GLY A 155 -33.25 19.13 3.69
N SER A 156 -32.15 18.54 4.18
CA SER A 156 -30.94 19.27 4.56
C SER A 156 -30.30 19.95 3.33
N PRO A 157 -29.75 21.17 3.44
CA PRO A 157 -28.97 21.78 2.36
C PRO A 157 -27.69 20.99 2.01
N HIS A 158 -27.28 20.07 2.90
CA HIS A 158 -26.15 19.18 2.70
C HIS A 158 -26.55 17.76 2.27
N PHE A 159 -27.85 17.48 2.11
CA PHE A 159 -28.33 16.17 1.67
C PHE A 159 -27.69 15.80 0.32
N GLY A 160 -27.24 14.54 0.18
CA GLY A 160 -26.53 14.10 -1.02
C GLY A 160 -25.10 14.65 -1.15
N THR A 161 -24.51 15.14 -0.05
CA THR A 161 -23.09 15.55 0.00
C THR A 161 -22.38 14.85 1.17
N PRO A 162 -21.05 14.64 1.12
CA PRO A 162 -20.32 14.05 2.24
C PRO A 162 -20.23 14.99 3.46
N ALA A 163 -20.68 16.24 3.33
CA ALA A 163 -20.71 17.23 4.40
C ALA A 163 -22.01 17.17 5.24
N ASP A 164 -22.98 16.29 4.92
CA ASP A 164 -24.18 16.13 5.73
C ASP A 164 -23.82 15.69 7.17
N PRO A 165 -24.30 16.41 8.22
CA PRO A 165 -23.94 16.10 9.60
C PRO A 165 -24.32 14.69 10.06
N LEU A 166 -25.41 14.12 9.54
CA LEU A 166 -25.82 12.74 9.87
C LEU A 166 -24.84 11.75 9.26
N ARG A 167 -24.40 11.98 8.02
CA ARG A 167 -23.38 11.15 7.37
C ARG A 167 -22.06 11.24 8.13
N LEU A 168 -21.59 12.43 8.47
CA LEU A 168 -20.36 12.61 9.25
C LEU A 168 -20.43 11.89 10.60
N LYS A 169 -21.60 11.92 11.26
CA LYS A 169 -21.82 11.27 12.55
C LYS A 169 -21.94 9.74 12.48
N LEU A 170 -22.43 9.18 11.38
CA LEU A 170 -22.73 7.74 11.28
C LEU A 170 -21.78 6.96 10.38
N LEU A 171 -21.23 7.59 9.35
CA LEU A 171 -20.46 6.95 8.29
C LEU A 171 -18.95 7.23 8.37
N VAL A 172 -18.51 7.92 9.42
CA VAL A 172 -17.08 8.13 9.72
C VAL A 172 -16.75 7.42 11.02
N ILE A 173 -15.73 6.55 10.98
CA ILE A 173 -15.12 5.99 12.19
C ILE A 173 -14.04 6.95 12.64
N ASP A 174 -14.27 7.58 13.78
CA ASP A 174 -13.40 8.61 14.35
C ASP A 174 -13.21 8.35 15.85
N PRO A 175 -12.13 7.66 16.25
CA PRO A 175 -11.77 7.49 17.65
C PRO A 175 -11.30 8.80 18.30
N GLY A 176 -10.97 9.85 17.54
CA GLY A 176 -10.24 11.03 18.00
C GLY A 176 -8.74 10.80 18.15
N PRO A 177 -7.96 11.85 18.48
CA PRO A 177 -6.52 11.72 18.65
C PRO A 177 -6.16 10.87 19.88
N ARG A 178 -5.02 10.19 19.82
CA ARG A 178 -4.38 9.51 20.96
C ARG A 178 -2.98 10.04 21.14
N THR A 179 -2.56 10.17 22.40
CA THR A 179 -1.25 10.72 22.75
C THR A 179 -0.48 9.82 23.69
N VAL A 180 0.80 9.58 23.40
CA VAL A 180 1.73 8.83 24.25
C VAL A 180 2.93 9.68 24.62
N GLN A 181 3.26 9.72 25.91
CA GLN A 181 4.52 10.24 26.43
C GLN A 181 5.51 9.07 26.51
N ALA A 182 6.60 9.13 25.75
CA ALA A 182 7.49 8.01 25.49
C ALA A 182 8.06 7.37 26.77
N SER A 183 8.48 8.16 27.76
CA SER A 183 9.01 7.64 29.03
C SER A 183 8.03 6.76 29.81
N ARG A 184 6.71 6.88 29.57
CA ARG A 184 5.68 6.07 30.25
C ARG A 184 5.51 4.69 29.62
N GLN A 185 5.98 4.49 28.39
CA GLN A 185 5.86 3.24 27.62
C GLN A 185 4.44 2.65 27.59
N GLY A 186 3.42 3.51 27.61
CA GLY A 186 2.02 3.10 27.58
C GLY A 186 1.57 2.69 26.17
N VAL A 187 0.51 1.89 26.11
CA VAL A 187 -0.26 1.65 24.88
C VAL A 187 -1.52 2.50 24.96
N GLN A 188 -1.87 3.18 23.86
CA GLN A 188 -3.15 3.89 23.73
C GLN A 188 -3.92 3.28 22.57
N GLN A 189 -5.14 2.82 22.84
CA GLN A 189 -6.01 2.20 21.85
C GLN A 189 -6.84 3.26 21.13
N PHE A 190 -7.02 3.10 19.82
CA PHE A 190 -7.99 3.85 19.04
C PHE A 190 -9.35 3.16 19.12
N ASP A 191 -9.91 3.06 20.32
CA ASP A 191 -11.19 2.41 20.63
C ASP A 191 -12.15 3.38 21.33
N THR A 192 -13.34 2.88 21.70
CA THR A 192 -14.35 3.65 22.43
C THR A 192 -14.05 3.79 23.92
N SER A 193 -13.17 2.95 24.48
CA SER A 193 -12.91 2.90 25.92
C SER A 193 -11.77 3.82 26.36
N THR A 194 -10.82 4.10 25.46
CA THR A 194 -9.68 4.98 25.71
C THR A 194 -10.07 6.43 25.41
N PRO A 195 -10.02 7.35 26.40
CA PRO A 195 -10.35 8.76 26.17
C PRO A 195 -9.42 9.42 25.13
N PRO A 196 -9.96 10.22 24.20
CA PRO A 196 -9.14 10.99 23.27
C PRO A 196 -8.21 11.97 23.99
N SER A 197 -7.02 12.17 23.44
CA SER A 197 -5.99 13.03 24.02
C SER A 197 -5.07 13.66 22.98
N CYS A 198 -4.60 14.88 23.25
CA CYS A 198 -3.64 15.61 22.42
C CYS A 198 -2.50 16.17 23.29
N ALA A 199 -1.37 16.50 22.66
CA ALA A 199 -0.35 17.34 23.31
C ALA A 199 -0.79 18.82 23.32
N ASP A 200 -0.61 19.50 24.45
CA ASP A 200 -0.75 20.94 24.55
C ASP A 200 0.35 21.65 23.73
N ALA A 201 -0.03 22.61 22.90
CA ALA A 201 0.89 23.21 21.93
C ALA A 201 2.02 24.03 22.57
N ALA A 202 1.81 24.57 23.78
CA ALA A 202 2.80 25.40 24.47
C ALA A 202 3.70 24.57 25.40
N SER A 203 3.11 23.68 26.18
CA SER A 203 3.81 22.92 27.23
C SER A 203 4.22 21.51 26.80
N GLY A 204 3.62 20.96 25.73
CA GLY A 204 3.75 19.56 25.33
C GLY A 204 3.08 18.58 26.32
N ALA A 205 2.38 19.06 27.34
CA ALA A 205 1.68 18.21 28.30
C ALA A 205 0.53 17.44 27.64
N VAL A 206 0.30 16.20 28.07
CA VAL A 206 -0.84 15.40 27.58
C VAL A 206 -2.15 15.94 28.16
N ARG A 207 -3.09 16.31 27.29
CA ARG A 207 -4.41 16.84 27.64
C ARG A 207 -5.51 15.87 27.17
N SER A 208 -6.39 15.50 28.09
CA SER A 208 -7.61 14.72 27.78
C SER A 208 -8.65 15.59 27.07
N LEU A 209 -9.44 14.98 26.18
CA LEU A 209 -10.47 15.63 25.38
C LEU A 209 -11.84 14.97 25.61
N PRO A 210 -12.49 15.19 26.77
CA PRO A 210 -13.74 14.51 27.13
C PRO A 210 -14.95 14.93 26.27
N ASP A 211 -14.83 16.03 25.53
CA ASP A 211 -15.88 16.53 24.63
C ASP A 211 -15.61 16.15 23.16
N TYR A 212 -14.58 15.33 22.90
CA TYR A 212 -14.36 14.83 21.56
C TYR A 212 -15.44 13.80 21.15
N PRO A 213 -16.07 13.96 19.98
CA PRO A 213 -17.19 13.12 19.51
C PRO A 213 -16.71 11.78 18.95
N VAL A 214 -16.36 10.83 19.81
CA VAL A 214 -15.93 9.48 19.39
C VAL A 214 -17.05 8.76 18.61
N SER A 215 -16.73 8.25 17.41
CA SER A 215 -17.66 7.57 16.51
C SER A 215 -17.17 6.20 16.05
N PHE A 216 -18.02 5.18 16.21
CA PHE A 216 -17.84 3.80 15.74
C PHE A 216 -19.18 3.24 15.25
N PRO A 217 -19.18 2.14 14.46
CA PRO A 217 -20.42 1.47 14.06
C PRO A 217 -21.32 1.16 15.25
N ARG A 218 -22.62 1.47 15.14
CA ARG A 218 -23.59 1.36 16.25
C ARG A 218 -24.16 -0.04 16.34
N GLY A 219 -24.62 -0.42 17.54
CA GLY A 219 -25.43 -1.62 17.75
C GLY A 219 -24.67 -2.94 17.62
N GLY A 220 -25.31 -4.01 18.10
CA GLY A 220 -24.78 -5.38 18.17
C GLY A 220 -24.03 -5.70 19.48
N GLN A 221 -23.90 -7.00 19.78
CA GLN A 221 -23.21 -7.47 20.98
C GLN A 221 -21.70 -7.26 20.81
N PRO A 222 -20.99 -6.59 21.75
CA PRO A 222 -19.54 -6.64 21.80
C PRO A 222 -19.10 -8.11 21.84
N GLY A 223 -18.46 -8.59 20.78
CA GLY A 223 -18.00 -9.99 20.71
C GLY A 223 -18.99 -11.01 20.11
N ALA A 224 -19.93 -10.60 19.22
CA ALA A 224 -20.47 -11.55 18.22
C ALA A 224 -19.28 -12.33 17.59
N PRO A 225 -19.41 -13.66 17.38
CA PRO A 225 -18.27 -14.56 17.21
C PRO A 225 -17.26 -13.95 16.24
N ALA A 226 -16.01 -13.85 16.71
CA ALA A 226 -14.91 -13.12 16.09
C ALA A 226 -14.55 -13.55 14.65
N GLN A 227 -15.33 -14.48 14.07
CA GLN A 227 -15.11 -15.16 12.81
C GLN A 227 -16.39 -15.28 11.96
N GLY A 228 -17.41 -14.44 12.18
CA GLY A 228 -18.52 -14.28 11.23
C GLY A 228 -18.24 -13.16 10.22
N PRO A 229 -18.79 -13.21 8.99
CA PRO A 229 -18.83 -12.02 8.13
C PRO A 229 -19.58 -10.93 8.91
N GLY A 230 -18.94 -9.79 9.14
CA GLY A 230 -19.60 -8.70 9.86
C GLY A 230 -19.13 -8.41 11.29
N ALA A 231 -18.00 -8.97 11.77
CA ALA A 231 -17.55 -8.66 13.14
C ALA A 231 -17.42 -7.14 13.38
N ILE A 232 -18.10 -6.63 14.42
CA ILE A 232 -18.16 -5.19 14.72
C ILE A 232 -16.75 -4.64 14.95
N ILE A 233 -16.50 -3.51 14.30
CA ILE A 233 -15.27 -2.75 14.44
C ILE A 233 -15.34 -1.97 15.75
N ALA A 234 -14.39 -2.23 16.64
CA ALA A 234 -14.28 -1.59 17.95
C ALA A 234 -12.96 -0.84 18.15
N SER A 235 -12.04 -0.94 17.18
CA SER A 235 -10.74 -0.27 17.23
C SER A 235 -10.20 -0.03 15.82
N LEU A 236 -9.49 1.08 15.62
CA LEU A 236 -8.66 1.36 14.43
C LEU A 236 -7.17 1.06 14.67
N GLY A 237 -6.84 0.40 15.79
CA GLY A 237 -5.48 0.01 16.15
C GLY A 237 -5.00 0.69 17.44
N ALA A 238 -3.69 0.95 17.53
CA ALA A 238 -3.08 1.49 18.74
C ALA A 238 -1.80 2.28 18.45
N ILE A 239 -1.33 3.05 19.44
CA ILE A 239 0.03 3.61 19.47
C ILE A 239 0.78 3.22 20.73
N THR A 240 2.10 3.08 20.61
CA THR A 240 3.03 2.90 21.73
C THR A 240 4.42 3.42 21.36
N THR A 241 5.42 3.22 22.21
CA THR A 241 6.79 3.73 21.99
C THR A 241 7.86 2.71 22.32
N GLU A 242 8.98 2.80 21.61
CA GLU A 242 10.21 2.10 21.96
C GLU A 242 10.92 2.84 23.12
N LYS A 243 11.87 2.16 23.79
CA LYS A 243 12.60 2.72 24.96
C LYS A 243 13.35 4.02 24.68
N ASN A 244 13.79 4.22 23.43
CA ASN A 244 14.49 5.43 23.00
C ASN A 244 13.55 6.58 22.61
N GLY A 245 12.23 6.36 22.64
CA GLY A 245 11.20 7.35 22.37
C GLY A 245 10.69 7.41 20.93
N ARG A 246 11.10 6.46 20.07
CA ARG A 246 10.46 6.27 18.76
C ARG A 246 9.00 5.84 18.92
N LEU A 247 8.15 6.29 18.01
CA LEU A 247 6.74 5.95 17.98
C LEU A 247 6.49 4.69 17.16
N LEU A 248 5.61 3.83 17.66
CA LEU A 248 5.03 2.70 16.93
C LEU A 248 3.53 2.95 16.76
N VAL A 249 3.03 2.83 15.52
CA VAL A 249 1.60 2.88 15.19
C VAL A 249 1.17 1.54 14.62
N LEU A 250 0.17 0.92 15.24
CA LEU A 250 -0.42 -0.36 14.85
C LEU A 250 -1.76 -0.11 14.18
N GLY A 251 -2.03 -0.82 13.08
CA GLY A 251 -3.33 -0.81 12.40
C GLY A 251 -4.40 -1.62 13.13
N GLY A 252 -5.59 -1.65 12.53
CA GLY A 252 -6.73 -2.46 12.97
C GLY A 252 -6.49 -3.98 12.86
N TYR A 253 -7.57 -4.74 13.03
CA TYR A 253 -7.55 -6.20 13.11
C TYR A 253 -8.01 -6.89 11.82
N GLY A 254 -8.24 -6.12 10.75
CA GLY A 254 -8.70 -6.61 9.45
C GLY A 254 -10.17 -6.99 9.47
N LYS A 255 -10.97 -6.29 10.27
CA LYS A 255 -12.42 -6.45 10.38
C LYS A 255 -13.17 -5.62 9.34
N ALA A 256 -14.34 -6.12 8.97
CA ALA A 256 -15.33 -5.41 8.16
C ALA A 256 -16.73 -5.73 8.70
N CYS A 257 -17.60 -4.73 8.76
CA CYS A 257 -18.97 -4.91 9.23
C CYS A 257 -20.00 -4.16 8.41
N GLY A 258 -21.16 -4.81 8.21
CA GLY A 258 -22.31 -4.24 7.56
C GLY A 258 -23.20 -3.42 8.51
N PHE A 259 -24.01 -2.53 7.96
CA PHE A 259 -25.03 -1.76 8.69
C PHE A 259 -26.38 -1.71 7.96
N ASP A 260 -27.45 -1.31 8.67
CA ASP A 260 -28.79 -1.09 8.13
C ASP A 260 -29.00 0.36 7.70
N ALA A 261 -30.17 0.72 7.17
CA ALA A 261 -30.48 2.09 6.74
C ALA A 261 -30.49 3.13 7.87
N GLN A 262 -30.41 2.71 9.14
CA GLN A 262 -30.31 3.57 10.32
C GLN A 262 -28.87 3.70 10.84
N GLY A 263 -27.91 3.01 10.21
CA GLY A 263 -26.50 2.99 10.62
C GLY A 263 -26.21 2.05 11.79
N ASN A 264 -27.13 1.13 12.12
CA ASN A 264 -26.87 0.09 13.11
C ASN A 264 -26.29 -1.14 12.43
N TYR A 265 -25.44 -1.87 13.15
CA TYR A 265 -24.85 -3.12 12.72
C TYR A 265 -25.91 -4.08 12.14
N SER A 266 -25.61 -4.63 10.97
CA SER A 266 -26.45 -5.60 10.29
C SER A 266 -25.61 -6.69 9.63
N ALA A 267 -25.81 -7.93 10.08
CA ALA A 267 -25.26 -9.11 9.44
C ALA A 267 -25.91 -9.41 8.07
N ALA A 268 -27.01 -8.73 7.73
CA ALA A 268 -27.74 -8.91 6.48
C ALA A 268 -27.25 -7.99 5.34
N ALA A 269 -26.29 -7.10 5.60
CA ALA A 269 -25.71 -6.27 4.55
C ALA A 269 -25.05 -7.14 3.47
N VAL A 270 -25.28 -6.80 2.21
CA VAL A 270 -24.86 -7.62 1.07
C VAL A 270 -23.57 -7.09 0.47
N LEU A 271 -22.60 -7.98 0.20
CA LEU A 271 -21.41 -7.68 -0.61
C LEU A 271 -21.66 -8.08 -2.06
N HIS A 272 -21.93 -7.09 -2.91
CA HIS A 272 -22.31 -7.30 -4.31
C HIS A 272 -21.27 -6.79 -5.31
N ASP A 273 -20.34 -5.94 -4.85
CA ASP A 273 -19.35 -5.28 -5.70
C ASP A 273 -17.90 -5.55 -5.24
N ASN A 274 -16.93 -5.33 -6.13
CA ASN A 274 -15.51 -5.50 -5.82
C ASN A 274 -14.93 -4.31 -5.05
N VAL A 275 -15.41 -3.11 -5.30
CA VAL A 275 -14.83 -1.85 -4.82
C VAL A 275 -15.82 -1.05 -3.98
N ASN A 276 -17.08 -0.98 -4.40
CA ASN A 276 -18.09 -0.08 -3.83
C ASN A 276 -19.28 -0.86 -3.26
N ASN A 277 -19.20 -1.25 -1.99
CA ASN A 277 -20.32 -1.87 -1.29
C ASN A 277 -20.95 -0.88 -0.32
N ASP A 278 -22.16 -0.44 -0.64
CA ASP A 278 -22.99 0.32 0.29
C ASP A 278 -23.32 -0.49 1.54
N ASN A 279 -23.49 0.23 2.64
CA ASN A 279 -23.80 -0.28 3.97
C ASN A 279 -22.69 -1.13 4.61
N TRP A 280 -21.42 -0.80 4.33
CA TRP A 280 -20.25 -1.47 4.91
C TRP A 280 -19.22 -0.52 5.52
N PHE A 281 -18.49 -1.02 6.50
CA PHE A 281 -17.27 -0.44 7.08
C PHE A 281 -16.11 -1.44 7.01
N ASP A 282 -14.89 -0.94 7.07
CA ASP A 282 -13.68 -1.70 7.42
C ASP A 282 -12.82 -0.94 8.45
N ASP A 283 -11.81 -1.59 9.02
CA ASP A 283 -11.00 -1.05 10.12
C ASP A 283 -9.59 -0.57 9.71
N VAL A 284 -9.38 -0.33 8.40
CA VAL A 284 -8.23 0.46 7.95
C VAL A 284 -8.47 1.93 8.25
N ALA A 285 -7.41 2.73 8.32
CA ALA A 285 -7.49 4.14 8.69
C ALA A 285 -6.24 4.88 8.28
N ASP A 286 -6.31 6.21 8.26
CA ASP A 286 -5.13 7.05 8.06
C ASP A 286 -5.24 8.36 8.84
N GLY A 287 -4.12 9.03 9.06
CA GLY A 287 -4.12 10.30 9.78
C GLY A 287 -2.76 10.90 10.09
N PRO A 288 -2.74 12.14 10.62
CA PRO A 288 -1.51 12.84 10.94
C PRO A 288 -0.79 12.24 12.16
N VAL A 289 0.54 12.33 12.13
CA VAL A 289 1.47 12.01 13.21
C VAL A 289 2.25 13.28 13.55
N THR A 290 2.18 13.70 14.81
CA THR A 290 2.85 14.92 15.32
C THR A 290 3.60 14.61 16.60
N ALA A 291 4.59 15.44 16.93
CA ALA A 291 5.41 15.25 18.12
C ALA A 291 5.79 16.58 18.79
N MET A 292 5.98 16.52 20.10
CA MET A 292 6.56 17.56 20.95
C MET A 292 7.78 16.99 21.68
N LEU A 293 8.90 17.68 21.61
CA LEU A 293 10.07 17.43 22.45
C LEU A 293 9.88 18.12 23.80
N LEU A 294 10.09 17.41 24.89
CA LEU A 294 10.15 17.97 26.24
C LEU A 294 11.62 18.05 26.67
N PHE A 295 12.09 19.21 27.13
CA PHE A 295 13.49 19.41 27.49
C PHE A 295 13.73 19.32 29.00
N ALA A 296 14.97 19.04 29.37
CA ALA A 296 15.41 18.97 30.77
C ALA A 296 15.27 20.30 31.53
N ASP A 297 15.28 21.44 30.82
CA ASP A 297 15.07 22.78 31.39
C ASP A 297 13.58 23.13 31.64
N GLY A 298 12.66 22.21 31.33
CA GLY A 298 11.22 22.39 31.48
C GLY A 298 10.51 23.03 30.28
N THR A 299 11.25 23.42 29.24
CA THR A 299 10.66 23.95 27.99
C THR A 299 10.23 22.82 27.03
N ALA A 300 9.41 23.15 26.04
CA ALA A 300 8.97 22.23 25.00
C ALA A 300 9.17 22.83 23.60
N ARG A 301 9.31 21.97 22.59
CA ARG A 301 9.42 22.35 21.17
C ARG A 301 8.60 21.41 20.29
N SER A 302 7.80 21.96 19.39
CA SER A 302 7.09 21.18 18.38
C SER A 302 8.02 20.70 17.27
N VAL A 303 7.71 19.55 16.70
CA VAL A 303 8.34 19.04 15.47
C VAL A 303 7.51 19.51 14.28
N GLU A 304 8.00 20.55 13.59
CA GLU A 304 7.31 21.22 12.48
C GLU A 304 7.10 20.31 11.24
N GLY A 305 8.02 19.37 11.02
CA GLY A 305 7.91 18.33 10.00
C GLY A 305 7.07 17.15 10.46
N GLY A 306 5.77 17.36 10.61
CA GLY A 306 4.77 16.31 10.83
C GLY A 306 4.83 15.20 9.79
N ALA A 307 4.28 14.03 10.11
CA ALA A 307 4.14 12.89 9.20
C ALA A 307 2.67 12.47 9.07
N TRP A 308 2.44 11.45 8.25
CA TRP A 308 1.16 10.76 8.11
C TRP A 308 1.35 9.27 8.32
N VAL A 309 0.32 8.57 8.77
CA VAL A 309 0.30 7.11 8.86
C VAL A 309 -0.90 6.58 8.10
N ILE A 310 -0.73 5.44 7.44
CA ILE A 310 -1.76 4.70 6.74
C ILE A 310 -1.74 3.27 7.27
N SER A 311 -2.89 2.76 7.71
CA SER A 311 -3.13 1.35 7.90
C SER A 311 -3.74 0.79 6.62
N SER A 312 -3.19 -0.30 6.08
CA SER A 312 -3.76 -0.99 4.91
C SER A 312 -3.82 -2.50 5.12
N ASP A 313 -4.12 -3.24 4.07
CA ASP A 313 -4.13 -4.70 4.03
C ASP A 313 -2.74 -5.31 4.34
N PRO A 314 -2.66 -6.61 4.66
CA PRO A 314 -1.38 -7.29 4.85
C PRO A 314 -0.57 -7.35 3.55
N SER A 315 0.77 -7.35 3.66
CA SER A 315 1.66 -7.65 2.53
C SER A 315 1.98 -9.14 2.55
N TYR A 316 1.48 -9.89 1.57
CA TYR A 316 1.70 -11.33 1.47
C TYR A 316 2.95 -11.69 0.65
N ALA A 317 3.71 -10.72 0.17
CA ALA A 317 5.03 -10.94 -0.42
C ALA A 317 5.95 -9.73 -0.16
N PRO A 318 6.31 -9.47 1.11
CA PRO A 318 6.93 -8.20 1.49
C PRO A 318 8.33 -7.97 0.89
N GLN A 319 8.98 -9.01 0.35
CA GLN A 319 10.26 -8.92 -0.34
C GLN A 319 10.15 -8.86 -1.88
N THR A 320 8.95 -8.87 -2.46
CA THR A 320 8.80 -8.69 -3.92
C THR A 320 8.47 -7.23 -4.22
N ALA A 321 9.38 -6.56 -4.93
CA ALA A 321 9.19 -5.16 -5.29
C ALA A 321 8.13 -5.00 -6.40
N ASN A 322 7.33 -3.94 -6.31
CA ASN A 322 6.49 -3.51 -7.42
C ASN A 322 7.36 -2.83 -8.49
N VAL A 323 7.06 -3.08 -9.78
CA VAL A 323 7.83 -2.46 -10.89
C VAL A 323 7.62 -0.95 -10.92
N VAL A 324 6.41 -0.52 -10.59
CA VAL A 324 6.09 0.85 -10.21
C VAL A 324 5.70 0.77 -8.73
N SER A 325 6.43 1.46 -7.87
CA SER A 325 6.15 1.53 -6.44
C SER A 325 5.46 2.85 -6.09
N LEU A 326 4.88 2.94 -4.89
CA LEU A 326 4.29 4.19 -4.41
C LEU A 326 5.33 5.32 -4.42
N TRP A 327 6.60 5.01 -4.11
CA TRP A 327 7.71 5.95 -4.25
C TRP A 327 7.83 6.50 -5.67
N ASP A 328 7.73 5.66 -6.70
CA ASP A 328 7.95 6.07 -8.09
C ASP A 328 6.88 7.06 -8.58
N ASP A 329 5.61 6.84 -8.25
CA ASP A 329 4.50 7.75 -8.58
C ASP A 329 4.60 9.08 -7.81
N LEU A 330 4.88 9.02 -6.49
CA LEU A 330 5.12 10.22 -5.69
C LEU A 330 6.32 11.01 -6.22
N TYR A 331 7.43 10.33 -6.48
CA TYR A 331 8.66 10.96 -6.94
C TYR A 331 8.46 11.63 -8.30
N CYS A 332 7.81 10.95 -9.24
CA CYS A 332 7.45 11.53 -10.54
C CYS A 332 6.58 12.79 -10.39
N THR A 333 5.55 12.74 -9.53
CA THR A 333 4.69 13.88 -9.25
C THR A 333 5.47 15.06 -8.67
N TRP A 334 6.36 14.79 -7.72
CA TRP A 334 7.17 15.81 -7.07
C TRP A 334 8.24 16.40 -8.00
N LEU A 335 8.82 15.61 -8.91
CA LEU A 335 9.68 16.13 -9.97
C LEU A 335 8.90 17.07 -10.89
N GLU A 336 7.75 16.63 -11.39
CA GLU A 336 7.02 17.33 -12.46
C GLU A 336 6.20 18.53 -11.96
N LYS A 337 5.69 18.47 -10.72
CA LYS A 337 4.71 19.43 -10.18
C LYS A 337 5.21 20.20 -8.97
N MET A 338 6.22 19.70 -8.26
CA MET A 338 6.74 20.32 -7.02
C MET A 338 8.17 20.84 -7.17
N ALA A 339 8.73 20.77 -8.39
CA ALA A 339 10.10 21.18 -8.72
C ALA A 339 11.15 20.60 -7.76
N LEU A 340 10.99 19.31 -7.42
CA LEU A 340 11.83 18.62 -6.43
C LEU A 340 13.32 18.63 -6.81
N ARG A 341 13.63 18.36 -8.09
CA ARG A 341 15.01 18.34 -8.62
C ARG A 341 15.06 18.98 -10.01
N PRO A 342 15.34 20.30 -10.11
CA PRO A 342 15.45 21.00 -11.38
C PRO A 342 16.48 20.38 -12.35
N ALA A 343 17.53 19.76 -11.81
CA ALA A 343 18.53 19.06 -12.63
C ALA A 343 17.98 17.82 -13.37
N VAL A 344 16.84 17.27 -12.95
CA VAL A 344 16.16 16.13 -13.59
C VAL A 344 14.98 16.61 -14.42
N TYR A 345 14.15 17.50 -13.88
CA TYR A 345 12.97 18.04 -14.54
C TYR A 345 12.85 19.54 -14.25
N ALA A 346 12.82 20.34 -15.30
CA ALA A 346 12.66 21.79 -15.26
C ALA A 346 11.98 22.27 -16.55
N ASP A 347 11.30 23.42 -16.48
CA ASP A 347 10.69 24.08 -17.64
C ASP A 347 9.78 23.15 -18.47
N GLY A 348 9.04 22.27 -17.79
CA GLY A 348 8.10 21.35 -18.42
C GLY A 348 8.74 20.13 -19.11
N SER A 349 10.02 19.84 -18.89
CA SER A 349 10.72 18.75 -19.58
C SER A 349 11.78 18.04 -18.73
N TYR A 350 12.00 16.76 -19.03
CA TYR A 350 13.12 15.99 -18.50
C TYR A 350 14.43 16.44 -19.13
N GLN A 351 15.45 16.64 -18.31
CA GLN A 351 16.71 17.24 -18.71
C GLN A 351 17.63 16.20 -19.36
N THR A 352 17.70 16.17 -20.69
CA THR A 352 18.42 15.12 -21.47
C THR A 352 19.94 15.05 -21.23
N GLY A 353 20.52 16.07 -20.60
CA GLY A 353 21.91 16.09 -20.12
C GLY A 353 22.13 15.42 -18.75
N TYR A 354 21.07 15.10 -18.01
CA TYR A 354 21.15 14.44 -16.71
C TYR A 354 21.60 12.99 -16.86
N GLN A 355 22.63 12.56 -16.13
CA GLN A 355 23.05 11.17 -16.12
C GLN A 355 22.27 10.39 -15.07
N SER A 356 21.57 9.33 -15.49
CA SER A 356 20.84 8.47 -14.54
C SER A 356 21.81 7.67 -13.68
N ASN A 357 21.36 7.30 -12.48
CA ASN A 357 22.13 6.45 -11.59
C ASN A 357 21.72 4.98 -11.79
N PHE A 358 22.66 4.11 -12.17
CA PHE A 358 22.28 2.71 -12.40
C PHE A 358 21.75 2.06 -11.11
N SER A 359 22.46 2.19 -9.98
CA SER A 359 22.08 1.55 -8.72
C SER A 359 20.76 2.07 -8.15
N THR A 360 20.49 3.38 -8.24
CA THR A 360 19.29 3.96 -7.63
C THR A 360 18.11 4.14 -8.57
N ASP A 361 18.33 4.34 -9.86
CA ASP A 361 17.28 4.74 -10.80
C ASP A 361 16.90 3.61 -11.77
N VAL A 362 17.80 2.66 -12.05
CA VAL A 362 17.61 1.60 -13.06
C VAL A 362 17.51 0.21 -12.45
N GLN A 363 18.47 -0.17 -11.61
CA GLN A 363 18.57 -1.50 -11.00
C GLN A 363 17.28 -1.90 -10.24
N PRO A 364 16.61 -1.00 -9.47
CA PRO A 364 15.36 -1.36 -8.81
C PRO A 364 14.25 -1.78 -9.79
N ILE A 365 14.16 -1.14 -10.96
CA ILE A 365 13.18 -1.47 -12.00
C ILE A 365 13.44 -2.87 -12.56
N LEU A 366 14.69 -3.15 -12.92
CA LEU A 366 15.12 -4.45 -13.45
C LEU A 366 14.92 -5.58 -12.42
N ARG A 367 15.23 -5.29 -11.15
CA ARG A 367 15.06 -6.24 -10.05
C ARG A 367 13.58 -6.51 -9.80
N ALA A 368 12.73 -5.49 -9.71
CA ALA A 368 11.29 -5.65 -9.54
C ALA A 368 10.66 -6.48 -10.68
N ALA A 369 11.06 -6.22 -11.93
CA ALA A 369 10.62 -7.01 -13.07
C ALA A 369 11.00 -8.49 -12.90
N SER A 370 12.24 -8.77 -12.48
CA SER A 370 12.71 -10.15 -12.26
C SER A 370 11.90 -10.89 -11.17
N LEU A 371 11.47 -10.18 -10.12
CA LEU A 371 10.78 -10.77 -8.97
C LEU A 371 9.31 -11.15 -9.26
N GLN A 372 8.71 -10.64 -10.33
CA GLN A 372 7.33 -10.98 -10.71
C GLN A 372 7.11 -12.50 -10.85
N ARG A 373 8.15 -13.27 -11.24
CA ARG A 373 8.06 -14.74 -11.39
C ARG A 373 7.62 -15.48 -10.13
N TRP A 374 7.77 -14.87 -8.95
CA TRP A 374 7.48 -15.49 -7.66
C TRP A 374 6.04 -15.28 -7.20
N THR A 375 5.32 -14.37 -7.87
CA THR A 375 3.97 -13.97 -7.52
C THR A 375 3.00 -14.03 -8.70
N THR A 376 3.50 -14.28 -9.91
CA THR A 376 2.72 -14.47 -11.14
C THR A 376 3.12 -15.74 -11.87
N SER A 377 2.26 -16.17 -12.79
CA SER A 377 2.49 -17.34 -13.64
C SER A 377 3.11 -16.90 -14.96
N LEU A 378 4.41 -17.14 -15.13
CA LEU A 378 5.17 -16.78 -16.34
C LEU A 378 5.59 -18.03 -17.13
N PRO A 379 5.53 -18.02 -18.47
CA PRO A 379 6.01 -19.13 -19.27
C PRO A 379 7.55 -19.27 -19.16
N PRO A 380 8.13 -20.47 -19.39
CA PRO A 380 9.55 -20.74 -19.17
C PRO A 380 10.52 -19.76 -19.87
N ARG A 381 10.17 -19.32 -21.09
CA ARG A 381 10.96 -18.31 -21.81
C ARG A 381 10.96 -16.97 -21.06
N ALA A 382 9.81 -16.50 -20.59
CA ALA A 382 9.72 -15.24 -19.86
C ALA A 382 10.49 -15.33 -18.53
N ILE A 383 10.40 -16.44 -17.80
CA ILE A 383 11.18 -16.67 -16.58
C ILE A 383 12.69 -16.49 -16.86
N LYS A 384 13.20 -17.10 -17.93
CA LYS A 384 14.61 -16.97 -18.31
C LYS A 384 15.02 -15.52 -18.58
N GLU A 385 14.21 -14.76 -19.31
CA GLU A 385 14.50 -13.34 -19.60
C GLU A 385 14.42 -12.48 -18.32
N HIS A 386 13.43 -12.72 -17.46
CA HIS A 386 13.28 -12.02 -16.18
C HIS A 386 14.49 -12.28 -15.25
N ASP A 387 15.00 -13.50 -15.20
CA ASP A 387 16.21 -13.85 -14.43
C ASP A 387 17.45 -13.10 -14.96
N LEU A 388 17.55 -12.88 -16.27
CA LEU A 388 18.63 -12.08 -16.87
C LEU A 388 18.53 -10.61 -16.49
N LEU A 389 17.31 -10.03 -16.50
CA LEU A 389 17.09 -8.64 -16.08
C LEU A 389 17.57 -8.42 -14.64
N GLY A 390 17.21 -9.30 -13.71
CA GLY A 390 17.55 -9.18 -12.29
C GLY A 390 19.06 -9.29 -11.99
N LYS A 391 19.85 -9.85 -12.92
CA LYS A 391 21.31 -10.03 -12.81
C LYS A 391 22.08 -9.02 -13.66
N MET A 392 21.38 -8.14 -14.37
CA MET A 392 21.99 -7.20 -15.29
C MET A 392 22.85 -6.18 -14.53
N LYS A 393 24.07 -5.97 -15.02
CA LYS A 393 25.00 -4.95 -14.53
C LYS A 393 24.88 -3.69 -15.38
N ALA A 394 25.46 -2.60 -14.89
CA ALA A 394 25.40 -1.29 -15.55
C ALA A 394 25.90 -1.33 -17.02
N GLU A 395 27.01 -2.01 -17.28
CA GLU A 395 27.59 -2.19 -18.63
C GLU A 395 26.99 -3.39 -19.39
N GLY A 396 26.03 -4.10 -18.79
CA GLY A 396 25.53 -5.40 -19.26
C GLY A 396 24.43 -5.32 -20.32
N LEU A 397 24.04 -4.12 -20.77
CA LEU A 397 22.98 -3.97 -21.77
C LEU A 397 23.49 -4.35 -23.17
N THR A 398 22.93 -5.42 -23.73
CA THR A 398 23.36 -5.98 -25.04
C THR A 398 22.28 -5.94 -26.12
N TYR A 399 21.10 -5.39 -25.82
CA TYR A 399 19.95 -5.35 -26.73
C TYR A 399 19.13 -4.07 -26.51
N PRO A 400 18.29 -3.65 -27.49
CA PRO A 400 17.52 -2.41 -27.39
C PRO A 400 16.33 -2.57 -26.41
N ILE A 401 16.61 -2.48 -25.11
CA ILE A 401 15.63 -2.75 -24.04
C ILE A 401 14.39 -1.86 -24.12
N MET A 402 14.53 -0.61 -24.57
CA MET A 402 13.41 0.33 -24.68
C MET A 402 12.31 -0.17 -25.63
N ASN A 403 12.62 -1.04 -26.60
CA ASN A 403 11.62 -1.66 -27.48
C ASN A 403 10.64 -2.60 -26.74
N PHE A 404 10.99 -3.00 -25.50
CA PHE A 404 10.19 -3.89 -24.66
C PHE A 404 9.52 -3.15 -23.50
N ILE A 405 9.71 -1.83 -23.38
CA ILE A 405 9.11 -1.01 -22.33
C ILE A 405 8.02 -0.15 -22.96
N ARG A 406 6.83 -0.15 -22.37
CA ARG A 406 5.72 0.69 -22.84
C ARG A 406 6.04 2.16 -22.58
N HIS A 407 5.97 2.99 -23.62
CA HIS A 407 6.23 4.42 -23.48
C HIS A 407 5.01 5.08 -22.78
N PRO A 408 5.22 5.88 -21.71
CA PRO A 408 4.14 6.42 -20.89
C PRO A 408 3.21 7.39 -21.64
N ASP A 409 3.73 8.12 -22.63
CA ASP A 409 2.94 9.05 -23.46
C ASP A 409 2.49 8.48 -24.81
N GLN A 410 2.62 7.16 -25.03
CA GLN A 410 2.23 6.59 -26.33
C GLN A 410 0.71 6.63 -26.51
N THR A 411 0.25 7.42 -27.46
CA THR A 411 -1.12 7.43 -27.97
C THR A 411 -1.20 6.59 -29.25
N GLY A 412 -1.86 5.45 -29.24
CA GLY A 412 -2.03 4.63 -30.46
C GLY A 412 -2.20 3.14 -30.22
N ALA A 413 -2.29 2.38 -31.31
CA ALA A 413 -2.48 0.93 -31.25
C ALA A 413 -1.32 0.25 -30.48
N PRO A 414 -1.60 -0.79 -29.67
CA PRO A 414 -0.57 -1.48 -28.91
C PRO A 414 0.51 -2.04 -29.83
N SER A 415 1.74 -2.11 -29.32
CA SER A 415 2.81 -2.86 -29.99
C SER A 415 2.37 -4.29 -30.27
N LEU A 416 2.72 -4.83 -31.45
CA LEU A 416 2.53 -6.25 -31.80
C LEU A 416 3.38 -7.19 -30.92
N ARG A 417 4.24 -6.65 -30.04
CA ARG A 417 5.07 -7.39 -29.08
C ARG A 417 4.60 -7.07 -27.66
N PRO A 418 4.51 -8.07 -26.75
CA PRO A 418 4.26 -7.81 -25.33
C PRO A 418 5.33 -6.86 -24.76
N GLN A 419 4.87 -5.77 -24.15
CA GLN A 419 5.71 -4.78 -23.48
C GLN A 419 5.50 -4.82 -21.97
N MET A 420 6.56 -4.47 -21.24
CA MET A 420 6.61 -4.37 -19.80
C MET A 420 6.15 -2.99 -19.30
N PRO A 421 5.61 -2.90 -18.08
CA PRO A 421 5.27 -4.02 -17.18
C PRO A 421 4.10 -4.88 -17.69
N LEU A 422 4.10 -6.17 -17.34
CA LEU A 422 2.98 -7.10 -17.58
C LEU A 422 1.92 -6.97 -16.49
N SER A 423 1.34 -5.78 -16.36
CA SER A 423 0.35 -5.46 -15.34
C SER A 423 -0.73 -4.56 -15.93
N LEU A 424 -1.92 -4.62 -15.36
CA LEU A 424 -3.07 -3.81 -15.79
C LEU A 424 -2.81 -2.33 -15.48
N GLY A 425 -3.28 -1.43 -16.34
CA GLY A 425 -3.11 0.02 -16.18
C GLY A 425 -4.20 0.66 -15.33
N ASP A 426 -4.06 1.96 -15.10
CA ASP A 426 -5.05 2.77 -14.38
C ASP A 426 -6.41 2.80 -15.07
N ALA A 427 -7.43 3.34 -14.40
CA ALA A 427 -8.72 3.62 -15.03
C ALA A 427 -8.52 4.38 -16.36
N GLY A 428 -9.09 3.84 -17.45
CA GLY A 428 -8.93 4.38 -18.80
C GLY A 428 -7.63 4.00 -19.52
N SER A 429 -6.76 3.19 -18.90
CA SER A 429 -5.49 2.73 -19.47
C SER A 429 -5.40 1.21 -19.42
N SER A 430 -5.35 0.55 -20.57
CA SER A 430 -5.33 -0.92 -20.68
C SER A 430 -4.24 -1.61 -19.85
N LEU A 431 -2.99 -1.10 -19.92
CA LEU A 431 -1.82 -1.73 -19.32
C LEU A 431 -0.93 -0.67 -18.67
N LEU A 432 -0.27 -1.06 -17.57
CA LEU A 432 0.60 -0.18 -16.80
C LEU A 432 1.80 0.28 -17.62
N THR A 433 2.27 1.49 -17.38
CA THR A 433 3.54 2.00 -17.90
C THR A 433 4.50 2.22 -16.73
N LEU A 434 5.80 2.26 -17.00
CA LEU A 434 6.70 2.92 -16.05
C LEU A 434 6.25 4.38 -15.89
N THR A 435 6.53 5.01 -14.75
CA THR A 435 6.33 6.47 -14.64
C THR A 435 7.22 7.19 -15.65
N ARG A 436 6.90 8.45 -16.00
CA ARG A 436 7.73 9.23 -16.92
C ARG A 436 9.17 9.34 -16.42
N ALA A 437 9.36 9.50 -15.12
CA ALA A 437 10.68 9.55 -14.49
C ALA A 437 11.45 8.22 -14.65
N GLN A 438 10.81 7.09 -14.32
CA GLN A 438 11.42 5.77 -14.50
C GLN A 438 11.77 5.50 -15.97
N TYR A 439 10.85 5.83 -16.89
CA TYR A 439 11.09 5.68 -18.34
C TYR A 439 12.28 6.52 -18.80
N PHE A 440 12.35 7.79 -18.38
CA PHE A 440 13.48 8.67 -18.66
C PHE A 440 14.82 8.11 -18.13
N PHE A 441 14.86 7.57 -16.91
CA PHE A 441 16.09 6.99 -16.37
C PHE A 441 16.55 5.73 -17.11
N MET A 442 15.60 4.86 -17.48
CA MET A 442 15.84 3.70 -18.33
C MET A 442 16.37 4.10 -19.70
N ASP A 443 15.79 5.14 -20.32
CA ASP A 443 16.21 5.65 -21.61
C ASP A 443 17.63 6.24 -21.59
N GLN A 444 17.95 7.04 -20.56
CA GLN A 444 19.30 7.60 -20.39
C GLN A 444 20.34 6.50 -20.23
N TRP A 445 20.05 5.46 -19.43
CA TRP A 445 20.94 4.31 -19.28
C TRP A 445 21.09 3.52 -20.58
N ALA A 446 19.98 3.28 -21.30
CA ALA A 446 20.00 2.59 -22.59
C ALA A 446 20.84 3.31 -23.65
N HIS A 447 20.99 4.63 -23.53
CA HIS A 447 21.82 5.48 -24.39
C HIS A 447 23.21 5.80 -23.80
N GLY A 448 23.64 5.08 -22.76
CA GLY A 448 24.99 5.24 -22.18
C GLY A 448 25.19 6.52 -21.35
N LYS A 449 24.10 7.23 -20.99
CA LYS A 449 24.13 8.44 -20.16
C LYS A 449 23.83 8.12 -18.71
N TYR A 450 24.75 7.40 -18.06
CA TYR A 450 24.56 6.96 -16.68
C TYR A 450 25.87 6.96 -15.88
N VAL A 451 25.73 6.91 -14.55
CA VAL A 451 26.81 6.60 -13.61
C VAL A 451 26.56 5.23 -12.97
N ALA A 452 27.59 4.38 -12.91
CA ALA A 452 27.43 2.97 -12.49
C ALA A 452 27.17 2.79 -10.98
N GLY A 453 27.74 3.65 -10.13
CA GLY A 453 27.51 3.68 -8.67
C GLY A 453 26.60 4.83 -8.26
N SER A 454 26.31 4.98 -6.95
CA SER A 454 25.40 6.00 -6.37
C SER A 454 25.72 7.48 -6.67
N GLY A 455 26.88 7.76 -7.28
CA GLY A 455 27.23 9.10 -7.77
C GLY A 455 27.20 10.15 -6.65
N THR A 456 26.74 11.37 -6.98
CA THR A 456 26.53 12.47 -6.01
C THR A 456 25.15 12.47 -5.35
N PHE A 457 24.25 11.56 -5.75
CA PHE A 457 22.90 11.46 -5.19
C PHE A 457 22.93 10.61 -3.92
N LEU A 458 23.05 11.28 -2.77
CA LEU A 458 23.07 10.65 -1.46
C LEU A 458 21.87 11.14 -0.66
N LEU A 459 21.05 10.22 -0.17
CA LEU A 459 19.96 10.50 0.75
C LEU A 459 20.49 10.54 2.19
N GLY A 460 19.98 11.48 3.00
CA GLY A 460 20.12 11.40 4.45
C GLY A 460 19.33 10.22 5.03
N ALA A 461 19.57 9.84 6.29
CA ALA A 461 18.90 8.69 6.91
C ALA A 461 17.37 8.79 6.89
N GLY A 462 16.80 9.97 7.20
CA GLY A 462 15.36 10.20 7.11
C GLY A 462 14.82 10.13 5.67
N GLU A 463 15.50 10.74 4.70
CA GLU A 463 15.11 10.70 3.28
C GLU A 463 15.21 9.28 2.69
N ALA A 464 16.21 8.50 3.13
CA ALA A 464 16.36 7.09 2.76
C ALA A 464 15.24 6.25 3.36
N LEU A 465 14.82 6.53 4.60
CA LEU A 465 13.68 5.87 5.22
C LEU A 465 12.37 6.21 4.48
N ASP A 466 12.13 7.47 4.11
CA ASP A 466 10.97 7.89 3.31
C ASP A 466 10.88 7.08 2.01
N ARG A 467 11.98 7.06 1.25
CA ARG A 467 12.08 6.27 0.01
C ARG A 467 11.82 4.80 0.27
N THR A 468 12.42 4.24 1.32
CA THR A 468 12.37 2.80 1.57
C THR A 468 10.97 2.32 1.90
N ILE A 469 10.29 3.03 2.79
CA ILE A 469 8.91 2.68 3.18
C ILE A 469 7.97 2.79 1.98
N LEU A 470 8.08 3.84 1.19
CA LEU A 470 7.22 4.05 0.01
C LEU A 470 7.57 3.12 -1.16
N PHE A 471 8.82 2.69 -1.32
CA PHE A 471 9.21 1.73 -2.34
C PHE A 471 8.60 0.33 -2.09
N ASN A 472 8.36 -0.02 -0.82
CA ASN A 472 7.77 -1.29 -0.41
C ASN A 472 6.23 -1.33 -0.59
N CYS A 473 5.64 -0.28 -1.16
CA CYS A 473 4.20 -0.17 -1.40
C CYS A 473 3.85 -0.16 -2.89
N LEU A 474 2.60 -0.44 -3.21
CA LEU A 474 2.10 -0.47 -4.57
C LEU A 474 2.07 0.94 -5.19
N GLY A 475 2.65 1.10 -6.38
CA GLY A 475 2.38 2.25 -7.25
C GLY A 475 1.83 1.76 -8.57
N GLY A 476 0.66 2.24 -8.99
CA GLY A 476 0.03 1.78 -10.22
C GLY A 476 -0.30 0.27 -10.31
N ARG A 477 -1.43 -0.15 -10.86
CA ARG A 477 -2.57 0.70 -11.20
C ARG A 477 -3.32 1.18 -9.96
N TYR A 478 -3.85 2.39 -10.03
CA TYR A 478 -4.79 2.98 -9.07
C TYR A 478 -6.23 2.80 -9.53
N SER A 479 -6.72 1.57 -9.37
CA SER A 479 -8.12 1.20 -9.61
C SER A 479 -8.60 0.19 -8.56
N PRO A 480 -8.80 0.62 -7.29
CA PRO A 480 -8.48 1.93 -6.73
C PRO A 480 -7.02 2.06 -6.21
N GLY A 481 -6.31 0.94 -6.00
CA GLY A 481 -4.97 0.85 -5.40
C GLY A 481 -4.99 0.02 -4.11
N ILE A 482 -3.94 0.08 -3.28
CA ILE A 482 -3.86 -0.66 -2.00
C ILE A 482 -3.61 0.27 -0.79
N GLU A 483 -2.40 0.80 -0.61
CA GLU A 483 -2.11 1.72 0.50
C GLU A 483 -2.60 3.13 0.21
N MET A 484 -2.36 3.61 -1.01
CA MET A 484 -2.86 4.87 -1.53
C MET A 484 -3.42 4.65 -2.94
N GLY A 485 -4.26 5.58 -3.39
CA GLY A 485 -4.80 5.60 -4.74
C GLY A 485 -4.23 6.73 -5.60
N PHE A 486 -4.94 7.05 -6.67
CA PHE A 486 -4.57 8.06 -7.68
C PHE A 486 -4.26 9.45 -7.12
N ILE A 487 -4.73 9.77 -5.91
CA ILE A 487 -4.54 11.06 -5.24
C ILE A 487 -3.07 11.42 -5.01
N VAL A 488 -2.16 10.44 -5.06
CA VAL A 488 -0.70 10.69 -4.97
C VAL A 488 -0.17 11.56 -6.11
N ARG A 489 -0.94 11.66 -7.20
CA ARG A 489 -0.61 12.48 -8.38
C ARG A 489 -1.16 13.90 -8.29
N ASP A 490 -1.95 14.20 -7.26
CA ASP A 490 -2.47 15.54 -7.03
C ASP A 490 -1.48 16.36 -6.18
N PRO A 491 -0.87 17.43 -6.71
CA PRO A 491 0.00 18.29 -5.92
C PRO A 491 -0.71 18.90 -4.70
N GLY A 492 -2.03 19.11 -4.77
CA GLY A 492 -2.85 19.66 -3.67
C GLY A 492 -2.89 18.77 -2.41
N LEU A 493 -2.57 17.48 -2.54
CA LEU A 493 -2.40 16.57 -1.40
C LEU A 493 -1.20 16.97 -0.53
N TYR A 494 -0.21 17.62 -1.11
CA TYR A 494 1.08 17.89 -0.49
C TYR A 494 1.26 19.34 -0.04
N ARG A 495 2.08 19.52 1.00
CA ARG A 495 2.48 20.82 1.50
C ARG A 495 3.34 21.55 0.46
N GLN A 496 2.82 22.66 -0.06
CA GLN A 496 3.45 23.41 -1.15
C GLN A 496 4.75 24.11 -0.75
N ALA A 497 4.82 24.65 0.47
CA ALA A 497 5.95 25.44 0.96
C ALA A 497 7.18 24.60 1.40
N TRP A 498 7.37 23.40 0.85
CA TRP A 498 8.35 22.40 1.31
C TRP A 498 9.81 22.88 1.28
N ARG A 499 10.13 23.88 0.45
CA ARG A 499 11.48 24.45 0.35
C ARG A 499 11.86 25.37 1.52
N ARG A 500 10.92 25.74 2.39
CA ARG A 500 11.25 26.47 3.62
C ARG A 500 11.72 25.48 4.67
N HIS A 501 12.84 25.75 5.32
CA HIS A 501 13.40 24.86 6.33
C HIS A 501 12.42 24.54 7.50
N ASP A 502 11.53 25.49 7.82
CA ASP A 502 10.48 25.39 8.85
C ASP A 502 9.17 24.72 8.36
N ALA A 503 9.11 24.30 7.09
CA ALA A 503 7.92 23.69 6.51
C ALA A 503 7.95 22.15 6.49
N GLY A 504 9.00 21.52 7.05
CA GLY A 504 9.05 20.07 7.22
C GLY A 504 9.60 19.26 6.03
N GLY A 505 10.09 19.92 4.98
CA GLY A 505 10.73 19.28 3.84
C GLY A 505 9.77 18.59 2.86
N PRO A 506 10.31 17.79 1.92
CA PRO A 506 9.53 17.17 0.84
C PRO A 506 8.62 16.02 1.34
N PHE A 507 7.71 15.59 0.47
CA PHE A 507 6.79 14.47 0.67
C PHE A 507 5.83 14.58 1.88
N ARG A 508 5.60 15.79 2.39
CA ARG A 508 4.66 16.02 3.49
C ARG A 508 3.23 16.23 3.00
N ILE A 509 2.28 15.48 3.58
CA ILE A 509 0.85 15.69 3.37
C ILE A 509 0.47 17.10 3.88
N ASN A 510 -0.44 17.78 3.17
CA ASN A 510 -0.97 19.08 3.56
C ASN A 510 -1.98 18.96 4.71
N ALA A 511 -1.54 18.40 5.84
CA ALA A 511 -2.38 18.10 7.00
C ALA A 511 -3.08 19.37 7.52
N GLN A 512 -4.38 19.26 7.80
CA GLN A 512 -5.14 20.32 8.46
C GLN A 512 -4.66 20.49 9.91
N HIS A 513 -4.49 21.75 10.32
CA HIS A 513 -4.35 22.08 11.74
C HIS A 513 -5.70 21.93 12.44
N LEU A 514 -5.80 20.99 13.38
CA LEU A 514 -7.03 20.67 14.10
C LEU A 514 -7.02 21.31 15.49
N ASP A 515 -7.93 22.26 15.73
CA ASP A 515 -8.15 22.84 17.06
C ASP A 515 -9.10 21.95 17.86
N TYR A 516 -8.52 21.05 18.65
CA TYR A 516 -9.29 20.14 19.50
C TYR A 516 -10.08 20.83 20.62
N SER A 517 -9.82 22.11 20.92
CA SER A 517 -10.62 22.85 21.92
C SER A 517 -12.02 23.22 21.40
N ALA A 518 -12.22 23.17 20.08
CA ALA A 518 -13.52 23.39 19.45
C ALA A 518 -14.42 22.14 19.41
N ALA A 519 -13.97 21.01 19.98
CA ALA A 519 -14.74 19.77 19.96
C ALA A 519 -16.01 19.86 20.84
N VAL A 520 -17.11 19.33 20.31
CA VAL A 520 -18.40 19.27 21.01
C VAL A 520 -18.91 17.83 20.94
N ARG A 521 -19.22 17.23 22.10
CA ARG A 521 -19.45 15.78 22.26
C ARG A 521 -20.43 15.15 21.27
N ASP A 522 -21.48 15.87 20.87
CA ASP A 522 -22.56 15.34 20.03
C ASP A 522 -22.53 15.79 18.56
N GLN A 523 -21.52 16.59 18.18
CA GLN A 523 -21.35 17.12 16.83
C GLN A 523 -20.11 16.51 16.19
N PRO A 524 -20.14 16.11 14.90
CA PRO A 524 -18.95 15.58 14.24
C PRO A 524 -17.82 16.62 14.23
N PHE A 525 -16.61 16.21 14.61
CA PHE A 525 -15.43 17.07 14.61
C PHE A 525 -14.78 17.15 13.23
N LEU A 526 -14.66 16.00 12.55
CA LEU A 526 -14.16 15.92 11.19
C LEU A 526 -15.26 16.27 10.19
N GLY A 527 -14.86 16.90 9.08
CA GLY A 527 -15.74 17.21 7.95
C GLY A 527 -15.53 16.27 6.77
N ALA A 528 -16.04 16.66 5.61
CA ALA A 528 -15.80 15.92 4.36
C ALA A 528 -14.31 15.85 3.99
N GLY A 529 -13.53 16.87 4.38
CA GLY A 529 -12.07 16.92 4.20
C GLY A 529 -11.64 17.16 2.75
N TYR A 530 -10.43 16.71 2.43
CA TYR A 530 -9.77 16.84 1.13
C TYR A 530 -10.61 16.27 -0.02
N MET A 531 -10.61 16.97 -1.15
CA MET A 531 -11.24 16.53 -2.39
C MET A 531 -10.24 16.70 -3.54
N PRO A 532 -10.04 15.69 -4.40
CA PRO A 532 -9.09 15.76 -5.50
C PRO A 532 -9.33 16.98 -6.39
N LEU A 533 -8.24 17.62 -6.82
CA LEU A 533 -8.18 18.78 -7.71
C LEU A 533 -8.81 20.07 -7.17
N ARG A 534 -9.12 20.13 -5.87
CA ARG A 534 -9.71 21.33 -5.22
C ARG A 534 -8.74 22.09 -4.32
N GLY A 535 -7.58 21.49 -4.03
CA GLY A 535 -6.72 21.95 -2.95
C GLY A 535 -7.40 21.79 -1.58
N GLY A 536 -6.88 22.50 -0.58
CA GLY A 536 -7.35 22.42 0.80
C GLY A 536 -6.51 21.50 1.67
N ALA A 537 -6.78 21.55 2.97
CA ALA A 537 -6.05 20.78 3.95
C ALA A 537 -6.65 19.38 4.15
N VAL A 538 -5.79 18.42 4.46
CA VAL A 538 -6.09 16.99 4.55
C VAL A 538 -6.42 16.63 6.00
N GLN A 539 -7.57 16.02 6.24
CA GLN A 539 -8.03 15.53 7.53
C GLN A 539 -7.75 14.04 7.70
N PRO A 540 -7.77 13.52 8.95
CA PRO A 540 -7.78 12.08 9.20
C PRO A 540 -8.78 11.33 8.32
N GLY A 541 -8.38 10.18 7.78
CA GLY A 541 -9.20 9.33 6.91
C GLY A 541 -9.29 9.78 5.46
N ASP A 542 -8.75 10.95 5.08
CA ASP A 542 -8.88 11.46 3.72
C ASP A 542 -8.00 10.75 2.69
N VAL A 543 -6.91 10.10 3.11
CA VAL A 543 -6.01 9.40 2.19
C VAL A 543 -6.61 8.06 1.74
N SER A 544 -7.26 7.34 2.66
CA SER A 544 -7.80 6.00 2.41
C SER A 544 -9.27 5.97 1.96
N LYS A 545 -10.00 7.10 2.03
CA LYS A 545 -11.45 7.11 1.72
C LYS A 545 -11.83 6.80 0.28
N PHE A 546 -10.89 6.85 -0.65
CA PHE A 546 -11.09 6.51 -2.07
C PHE A 546 -10.82 5.03 -2.39
N MET A 547 -10.31 4.27 -1.42
CA MET A 547 -10.03 2.85 -1.58
C MET A 547 -11.32 2.02 -1.46
N ALA A 548 -11.25 0.73 -1.84
CA ALA A 548 -12.38 -0.17 -1.78
C ALA A 548 -12.98 -0.32 -0.36
N LEU A 549 -14.28 -0.60 -0.32
CA LEU A 549 -15.06 -0.77 0.90
C LEU A 549 -15.91 -2.05 0.82
N PRO A 550 -15.63 -3.05 1.66
CA PRO A 550 -14.39 -3.22 2.44
C PRO A 550 -13.20 -3.58 1.54
N TRP A 551 -11.96 -3.34 1.99
CA TRP A 551 -10.76 -3.71 1.22
C TRP A 551 -10.70 -5.20 0.84
N HIS A 552 -11.35 -6.06 1.63
CA HIS A 552 -11.43 -7.51 1.40
C HIS A 552 -11.98 -7.88 0.02
N THR A 553 -13.01 -7.19 -0.47
CA THR A 553 -13.65 -7.54 -1.76
C THR A 553 -12.72 -7.24 -2.93
N ASP A 554 -11.94 -6.17 -2.81
CA ASP A 554 -10.97 -5.75 -3.81
C ASP A 554 -9.77 -6.69 -3.85
N TYR A 555 -9.18 -7.03 -2.69
CA TYR A 555 -8.11 -8.02 -2.63
C TYR A 555 -8.53 -9.37 -3.23
N ASN A 556 -9.74 -9.82 -2.91
CA ASN A 556 -10.30 -11.04 -3.49
C ASN A 556 -10.40 -10.92 -5.02
N SER A 557 -10.93 -9.81 -5.53
CA SER A 557 -11.12 -9.58 -6.97
C SER A 557 -9.82 -9.36 -7.73
N CYS A 558 -8.80 -8.77 -7.12
CA CYS A 558 -7.53 -8.41 -7.77
C CYS A 558 -6.58 -9.58 -8.06
N ALA A 559 -7.13 -10.69 -8.56
CA ALA A 559 -6.41 -11.82 -9.13
C ALA A 559 -5.91 -11.52 -10.56
N THR A 560 -6.68 -11.92 -11.56
CA THR A 560 -6.34 -11.78 -12.97
C THR A 560 -7.52 -11.23 -13.74
N HIS A 561 -7.27 -10.28 -14.63
CA HIS A 561 -8.32 -9.65 -15.43
C HIS A 561 -7.85 -9.40 -16.86
N LEU A 562 -8.83 -9.15 -17.73
CA LEU A 562 -8.55 -8.49 -18.99
C LEU A 562 -8.19 -7.02 -18.74
N PRO A 563 -7.39 -6.41 -19.62
CA PRO A 563 -7.23 -4.97 -19.70
C PRO A 563 -8.58 -4.26 -19.82
N ASP A 564 -8.71 -3.13 -19.13
CA ASP A 564 -9.88 -2.25 -19.22
C ASP A 564 -9.41 -0.80 -19.41
N PRO A 565 -9.65 -0.16 -20.57
CA PRO A 565 -10.34 -0.72 -21.73
C PRO A 565 -9.53 -1.85 -22.38
N ASN A 566 -10.21 -2.85 -22.97
CA ASN A 566 -9.54 -3.92 -23.69
C ASN A 566 -8.98 -3.38 -25.03
N PRO A 567 -7.68 -3.54 -25.33
CA PRO A 567 -7.16 -3.28 -26.67
C PRO A 567 -8.01 -3.96 -27.74
N GLY A 568 -8.29 -3.27 -28.85
CA GLY A 568 -9.16 -3.80 -29.92
C GLY A 568 -10.66 -3.71 -29.64
N GLY A 569 -11.06 -3.37 -28.41
CA GLY A 569 -12.44 -3.21 -27.99
C GLY A 569 -12.98 -4.41 -27.19
N THR A 570 -14.24 -4.32 -26.77
CA THR A 570 -14.91 -5.35 -25.98
C THR A 570 -15.06 -6.65 -26.79
N VAL A 571 -14.64 -7.77 -26.19
CA VAL A 571 -14.91 -9.11 -26.73
C VAL A 571 -16.25 -9.59 -26.19
N LEU A 572 -17.19 -9.90 -27.08
CA LEU A 572 -18.51 -10.39 -26.69
C LEU A 572 -18.47 -11.85 -26.24
N ASN A 573 -19.42 -12.22 -25.38
CA ASN A 573 -19.52 -13.54 -24.79
C ASN A 573 -20.14 -14.61 -25.71
N ASN A 574 -19.77 -14.64 -26.99
CA ASN A 574 -20.21 -15.66 -27.94
C ASN A 574 -19.02 -16.25 -28.70
N GLN A 575 -19.16 -17.50 -29.16
CA GLN A 575 -18.04 -18.23 -29.77
C GLN A 575 -17.51 -17.56 -31.03
N GLN A 576 -18.38 -16.95 -31.85
CA GLN A 576 -17.97 -16.25 -33.07
C GLN A 576 -17.06 -15.05 -32.77
N ALA A 577 -17.42 -14.23 -31.77
CA ALA A 577 -16.61 -13.09 -31.34
C ALA A 577 -15.27 -13.54 -30.72
N ILE A 578 -15.30 -14.62 -29.95
CA ILE A 578 -14.09 -15.24 -29.36
C ILE A 578 -13.16 -15.77 -30.46
N ASP A 579 -13.69 -16.50 -31.43
CA ASP A 579 -12.94 -17.04 -32.55
C ASP A 579 -12.34 -15.88 -33.37
N ALA A 580 -13.11 -14.83 -33.63
CA ALA A 580 -12.60 -13.64 -34.32
C ALA A 580 -11.47 -12.94 -33.52
N ALA A 581 -11.60 -12.84 -32.20
CA ALA A 581 -10.61 -12.25 -31.31
C ALA A 581 -9.32 -13.10 -31.20
N THR A 582 -9.39 -14.41 -31.45
CA THR A 582 -8.27 -15.34 -31.29
C THR A 582 -7.66 -15.83 -32.61
N ALA A 583 -8.37 -15.74 -33.74
CA ALA A 583 -7.96 -16.31 -35.03
C ALA A 583 -6.79 -15.58 -35.70
N LEU A 584 -6.61 -14.29 -35.45
CA LEU A 584 -5.60 -13.46 -36.12
C LEU A 584 -4.66 -12.83 -35.09
N LYS A 585 -3.38 -13.24 -35.11
CA LYS A 585 -2.33 -12.55 -34.35
C LYS A 585 -2.27 -11.08 -34.82
N GLY A 586 -2.50 -10.15 -33.89
CA GLY A 586 -2.43 -8.72 -34.18
C GLY A 586 -3.72 -8.07 -34.67
N ASN A 587 -4.89 -8.72 -34.53
CA ASN A 587 -6.21 -8.11 -34.76
C ASN A 587 -6.59 -7.01 -33.74
N GLY A 588 -5.69 -6.69 -32.80
CA GLY A 588 -5.86 -5.66 -31.79
C GLY A 588 -6.50 -6.14 -30.50
N TYR A 589 -7.28 -7.22 -30.51
CA TYR A 589 -7.97 -7.76 -29.33
C TYR A 589 -7.00 -8.42 -28.35
N ASN A 590 -7.11 -8.11 -27.06
CA ASN A 590 -6.40 -8.85 -26.03
C ASN A 590 -7.31 -9.87 -25.33
N THR A 591 -6.91 -11.14 -25.41
CA THR A 591 -7.56 -12.26 -24.70
C THR A 591 -6.70 -12.78 -23.56
N LEU A 592 -5.57 -12.13 -23.26
CA LEU A 592 -4.62 -12.56 -22.24
C LEU A 592 -4.97 -11.92 -20.89
N LEU A 593 -4.89 -12.72 -19.85
CA LEU A 593 -5.10 -12.30 -18.46
C LEU A 593 -3.82 -11.75 -17.85
N TYR A 594 -3.95 -10.63 -17.15
CA TYR A 594 -2.88 -9.97 -16.42
C TYR A 594 -3.20 -9.91 -14.93
N SER A 595 -2.18 -10.04 -14.09
CA SER A 595 -2.31 -9.82 -12.66
C SER A 595 -2.48 -8.32 -12.37
N SER A 596 -3.37 -7.97 -11.43
CA SER A 596 -3.56 -6.58 -11.02
C SER A 596 -2.33 -6.03 -10.28
N TRP A 597 -1.96 -6.65 -9.15
CA TRP A 597 -0.94 -6.12 -8.23
C TRP A 597 -0.03 -7.24 -7.70
N PRO A 598 0.79 -7.85 -8.55
CA PRO A 598 1.40 -9.13 -8.22
C PRO A 598 2.32 -9.11 -6.99
N ALA A 599 3.04 -8.00 -6.73
CA ALA A 599 3.93 -7.91 -5.57
C ALA A 599 3.18 -7.70 -4.24
N GLN A 600 2.04 -7.02 -4.24
CA GLN A 600 1.23 -6.81 -3.03
C GLN A 600 0.21 -7.94 -2.80
N ARG A 601 -0.34 -8.48 -3.89
CA ARG A 601 -1.32 -9.58 -3.93
C ARG A 601 -0.78 -10.70 -4.83
N PRO A 602 -0.01 -11.65 -4.26
CA PRO A 602 0.47 -12.81 -5.01
C PRO A 602 -0.69 -13.59 -5.62
N VAL A 603 -0.58 -13.93 -6.89
CA VAL A 603 -1.59 -14.74 -7.60
C VAL A 603 -1.14 -16.18 -7.67
N ALA A 604 0.05 -16.42 -8.21
CA ALA A 604 0.66 -17.73 -8.35
C ALA A 604 1.95 -17.80 -7.55
N VAL A 605 2.14 -18.85 -6.76
CA VAL A 605 3.23 -18.99 -5.80
C VAL A 605 3.81 -20.39 -5.83
N TYR A 606 5.10 -20.50 -5.52
CA TYR A 606 5.74 -21.79 -5.21
C TYR A 606 5.70 -21.97 -3.69
N THR A 607 5.17 -23.10 -3.20
CA THR A 607 5.12 -23.33 -1.76
C THR A 607 6.41 -23.97 -1.27
N TYR A 608 6.80 -23.64 -0.04
CA TYR A 608 7.93 -24.29 0.60
C TYR A 608 7.78 -25.82 0.67
N ASP A 609 6.60 -26.28 1.09
CA ASP A 609 6.30 -27.71 1.27
C ASP A 609 6.42 -28.50 -0.05
N ASP A 610 5.93 -27.95 -1.17
CA ASP A 610 6.05 -28.63 -2.47
C ASP A 610 7.50 -28.69 -2.94
N VAL A 611 8.29 -27.63 -2.72
CA VAL A 611 9.71 -27.58 -3.10
C VAL A 611 10.52 -28.57 -2.29
N VAL A 612 10.28 -28.67 -0.97
CA VAL A 612 10.91 -29.68 -0.11
C VAL A 612 10.52 -31.09 -0.56
N ALA A 613 9.24 -31.34 -0.80
CA ALA A 613 8.75 -32.64 -1.26
C ALA A 613 9.34 -33.04 -2.63
N ASN A 614 9.63 -32.05 -3.48
CA ASN A 614 10.29 -32.24 -4.78
C ASN A 614 11.82 -32.20 -4.70
N GLY A 615 12.40 -32.38 -3.51
CA GLY A 615 13.84 -32.52 -3.33
C GLY A 615 14.66 -31.23 -3.49
N GLY A 616 14.04 -30.07 -3.29
CA GLY A 616 14.65 -28.74 -3.40
C GLY A 616 14.40 -28.03 -4.73
N GLU A 617 13.71 -28.67 -5.67
CA GLU A 617 13.44 -28.15 -7.01
C GLU A 617 12.03 -27.54 -7.11
N LEU A 618 11.88 -26.50 -7.93
CA LEU A 618 10.58 -25.87 -8.17
C LEU A 618 9.58 -26.84 -8.82
N THR A 619 8.33 -26.76 -8.37
CA THR A 619 7.18 -27.53 -8.88
C THR A 619 6.27 -26.64 -9.75
N THR A 620 5.14 -27.17 -10.21
CA THR A 620 4.06 -26.31 -10.74
C THR A 620 3.56 -25.38 -9.64
N PRO A 621 3.43 -24.05 -9.89
CA PRO A 621 2.95 -23.12 -8.88
C PRO A 621 1.48 -23.40 -8.49
N ARG A 622 1.09 -22.92 -7.32
CA ARG A 622 -0.28 -22.93 -6.79
C ARG A 622 -0.87 -21.53 -6.79
N TYR A 623 -2.20 -21.41 -6.73
CA TYR A 623 -2.81 -20.12 -6.43
C TYR A 623 -2.55 -19.74 -4.97
N SER A 624 -2.23 -18.48 -4.68
CA SER A 624 -2.06 -18.03 -3.29
C SER A 624 -3.37 -18.12 -2.50
N VAL A 625 -4.48 -17.70 -3.11
CA VAL A 625 -5.84 -17.89 -2.58
C VAL A 625 -6.43 -19.16 -3.16
N ARG A 626 -6.51 -20.21 -2.33
CA ARG A 626 -6.83 -21.58 -2.80
C ARG A 626 -7.70 -22.41 -1.85
N GLY A 627 -8.33 -21.78 -0.86
CA GLY A 627 -9.22 -22.47 0.06
C GLY A 627 -10.54 -22.94 -0.57
N LYS A 628 -11.36 -23.62 0.24
CA LYS A 628 -12.69 -24.09 -0.18
C LYS A 628 -13.57 -22.96 -0.72
N GLY A 629 -14.18 -23.17 -1.88
CA GLY A 629 -15.00 -22.15 -2.55
C GLY A 629 -14.25 -21.22 -3.51
N THR A 630 -12.99 -21.53 -3.83
CA THR A 630 -12.20 -20.82 -4.86
C THR A 630 -12.30 -21.44 -6.26
N ARG A 631 -12.96 -22.58 -6.37
CA ARG A 631 -13.09 -23.34 -7.62
C ARG A 631 -13.96 -22.60 -8.65
N ALA A 632 -13.48 -22.51 -9.90
CA ALA A 632 -14.17 -21.81 -10.98
C ALA A 632 -14.75 -22.72 -12.08
N ASP A 633 -14.35 -24.00 -12.17
CA ASP A 633 -14.74 -24.91 -13.26
C ASP A 633 -16.23 -25.24 -13.36
N GLY A 634 -16.98 -25.03 -12.28
CA GLY A 634 -18.43 -25.20 -12.23
C GLY A 634 -19.21 -23.92 -12.43
N LEU A 635 -18.56 -22.77 -12.68
CA LEU A 635 -19.24 -21.50 -12.91
C LEU A 635 -19.80 -21.48 -14.33
N PRO A 636 -21.12 -21.51 -14.52
CA PRO A 636 -21.68 -21.24 -15.84
C PRO A 636 -21.41 -19.78 -16.19
N SER A 637 -21.13 -19.52 -17.46
CA SER A 637 -21.27 -18.16 -17.97
C SER A 637 -22.76 -17.80 -17.99
N ALA A 638 -23.28 -17.20 -16.92
CA ALA A 638 -24.64 -16.66 -16.87
C ALA A 638 -24.78 -15.35 -17.68
N THR A 639 -23.66 -14.81 -18.17
CA THR A 639 -23.57 -13.57 -18.93
C THR A 639 -24.18 -13.74 -20.33
N PRO A 640 -25.08 -12.85 -20.78
CA PRO A 640 -25.70 -12.92 -22.12
C PRO A 640 -24.67 -12.96 -23.26
N GLU A 641 -25.00 -13.58 -24.39
CA GLU A 641 -24.10 -13.69 -25.57
C GLU A 641 -23.67 -12.33 -26.16
N ASN A 642 -24.48 -11.30 -25.94
CA ASN A 642 -24.24 -9.92 -26.38
C ASN A 642 -23.59 -9.03 -25.31
N ALA A 643 -23.27 -9.57 -24.13
CA ALA A 643 -22.53 -8.88 -23.09
C ALA A 643 -21.02 -9.16 -23.21
N GLU A 644 -20.20 -8.44 -22.44
CA GLU A 644 -18.76 -8.67 -22.36
C GLU A 644 -18.44 -10.10 -21.92
N ILE A 645 -17.36 -10.66 -22.47
CA ILE A 645 -16.91 -12.01 -22.14
C ILE A 645 -16.65 -12.16 -20.64
N ASP A 646 -17.28 -13.17 -20.05
CA ASP A 646 -17.04 -13.57 -18.67
C ASP A 646 -16.95 -15.09 -18.58
N ARG A 647 -15.75 -15.60 -18.25
CA ARG A 647 -15.43 -17.02 -18.34
C ARG A 647 -14.76 -17.52 -17.06
N PRO A 648 -14.91 -18.82 -16.72
CA PRO A 648 -14.28 -19.43 -15.54
C PRO A 648 -12.80 -19.12 -15.35
N ALA A 649 -12.03 -19.00 -16.45
CA ALA A 649 -10.61 -18.68 -16.39
C ALA A 649 -10.30 -17.33 -15.72
N MET A 650 -11.24 -16.38 -15.71
CA MET A 650 -11.14 -15.06 -15.08
C MET A 650 -11.39 -15.11 -13.56
N HIS A 651 -12.04 -16.17 -13.09
CA HIS A 651 -12.51 -16.33 -11.70
C HIS A 651 -11.64 -17.22 -10.83
N VAL A 652 -10.46 -17.63 -11.31
CA VAL A 652 -9.54 -18.43 -10.50
C VAL A 652 -8.75 -17.60 -9.50
N GLY A 653 -8.19 -18.28 -8.49
CA GLY A 653 -7.31 -17.65 -7.51
C GLY A 653 -8.03 -16.59 -6.66
N ARG A 654 -9.35 -16.72 -6.50
CA ARG A 654 -10.24 -15.86 -5.70
C ARG A 654 -11.42 -16.71 -5.20
N TYR A 655 -12.09 -16.27 -4.15
CA TYR A 655 -13.36 -16.86 -3.72
C TYR A 655 -14.50 -16.42 -4.63
N GLN A 656 -15.41 -17.36 -4.93
CA GLN A 656 -16.60 -17.08 -5.75
C GLN A 656 -17.70 -16.34 -4.97
N ASP A 657 -17.75 -16.56 -3.65
CA ASP A 657 -18.53 -15.77 -2.71
C ASP A 657 -17.58 -14.83 -1.95
N ARG A 658 -17.78 -13.51 -2.12
CA ARG A 658 -16.96 -12.47 -1.47
C ARG A 658 -16.99 -12.57 0.05
N ALA A 659 -18.11 -13.00 0.65
CA ALA A 659 -18.22 -13.14 2.10
C ALA A 659 -17.25 -14.20 2.65
N GLN A 660 -16.91 -15.22 1.86
CA GLN A 660 -15.92 -16.22 2.26
C GLN A 660 -14.51 -15.63 2.39
N PHE A 661 -14.17 -14.59 1.61
CA PHE A 661 -12.85 -13.97 1.73
C PHE A 661 -12.69 -13.21 3.05
N LEU A 662 -13.75 -12.56 3.56
CA LEU A 662 -13.75 -11.92 4.88
C LEU A 662 -13.37 -12.91 5.99
N LEU A 663 -13.73 -14.18 5.83
CA LEU A 663 -13.45 -15.25 6.78
C LEU A 663 -12.06 -15.85 6.65
N ASN A 664 -11.37 -15.65 5.52
CA ASN A 664 -10.21 -16.45 5.15
C ASN A 664 -8.97 -15.66 4.74
N TRP A 665 -9.04 -14.32 4.63
CA TRP A 665 -7.89 -13.48 4.26
C TRP A 665 -6.65 -13.79 5.11
N HIS A 666 -6.82 -13.88 6.44
CA HIS A 666 -5.74 -14.14 7.38
C HIS A 666 -5.08 -15.52 7.24
N ARG A 667 -5.66 -16.44 6.47
CA ARG A 667 -5.14 -17.81 6.24
C ARG A 667 -4.18 -17.90 5.05
N ILE A 668 -4.10 -16.86 4.22
CA ILE A 668 -3.20 -16.78 3.08
C ILE A 668 -1.74 -16.90 3.58
N GLY A 669 -0.90 -17.62 2.83
CA GLY A 669 0.53 -17.74 3.13
C GLY A 669 1.30 -16.48 2.74
N VAL A 670 2.53 -16.34 3.24
CA VAL A 670 3.39 -15.20 2.91
C VAL A 670 4.57 -15.69 2.09
N VAL A 671 4.87 -15.02 0.99
CA VAL A 671 6.03 -15.30 0.14
C VAL A 671 7.26 -14.60 0.72
N VAL A 672 8.24 -15.39 1.12
CA VAL A 672 9.52 -14.90 1.66
C VAL A 672 10.69 -15.62 0.98
N GLN A 673 11.86 -15.00 0.95
CA GLN A 673 13.07 -15.60 0.45
C GLN A 673 13.46 -16.80 1.33
N SER A 674 13.95 -17.86 0.70
CA SER A 674 14.32 -19.12 1.37
C SER A 674 15.35 -18.97 2.48
N THR A 675 16.18 -17.92 2.45
CA THR A 675 17.14 -17.58 3.51
C THR A 675 16.48 -17.18 4.83
N ALA A 676 15.23 -16.71 4.80
CA ALA A 676 14.45 -16.37 5.98
C ALA A 676 13.54 -17.52 6.45
N ILE A 677 13.53 -18.66 5.74
CA ILE A 677 12.68 -19.80 6.08
C ILE A 677 13.40 -20.71 7.05
N ALA A 678 12.78 -20.96 8.21
CA ALA A 678 13.28 -21.94 9.17
C ALA A 678 13.18 -23.36 8.57
N ARG A 679 14.32 -24.05 8.45
CA ARG A 679 14.43 -25.38 7.84
C ARG A 679 14.41 -26.49 8.90
N LYS A 680 13.79 -27.63 8.57
CA LYS A 680 13.82 -28.83 9.42
C LYS A 680 15.11 -29.61 9.18
N ALA A 681 15.57 -30.30 10.22
CA ALA A 681 16.75 -31.16 10.13
C ALA A 681 16.54 -32.26 9.07
N GLY A 682 17.53 -32.44 8.19
CA GLY A 682 17.52 -33.47 7.15
C GLY A 682 16.93 -33.04 5.80
N GLU A 683 16.37 -31.82 5.68
CA GLU A 683 15.89 -31.31 4.39
C GLU A 683 17.05 -31.02 3.43
N LYS A 684 16.85 -31.31 2.13
CA LYS A 684 17.81 -30.94 1.07
C LYS A 684 17.92 -29.43 0.94
N ALA A 685 19.12 -28.95 0.60
CA ALA A 685 19.37 -27.53 0.38
C ALA A 685 18.42 -26.96 -0.68
N ILE A 686 17.85 -25.79 -0.39
CA ILE A 686 17.01 -25.03 -1.31
C ILE A 686 17.83 -23.87 -1.84
N CYS A 687 17.63 -23.51 -3.11
CA CYS A 687 18.30 -22.37 -3.71
C CYS A 687 17.98 -21.08 -2.96
N LYS A 688 19.02 -20.35 -2.52
CA LYS A 688 18.88 -19.11 -1.74
C LYS A 688 18.14 -17.98 -2.47
N ASP A 689 18.09 -18.05 -3.80
CA ASP A 689 17.40 -17.06 -4.64
C ASP A 689 15.89 -17.34 -4.76
N TYR A 690 15.38 -18.42 -4.17
CA TYR A 690 13.96 -18.76 -4.21
C TYR A 690 13.15 -17.92 -3.24
N TYR A 691 11.98 -17.47 -3.69
CA TYR A 691 10.96 -16.85 -2.86
C TYR A 691 9.77 -17.79 -2.81
N LEU A 692 9.47 -18.30 -1.62
CA LEU A 692 8.53 -19.39 -1.41
C LEU A 692 7.44 -18.95 -0.43
N GLU A 693 6.21 -19.36 -0.70
CA GLU A 693 5.10 -19.18 0.22
C GLU A 693 5.24 -20.14 1.41
N VAL A 694 5.11 -19.58 2.61
CA VAL A 694 5.12 -20.28 3.90
C VAL A 694 3.86 -19.95 4.70
N GLU A 695 3.61 -20.71 5.77
CA GLU A 695 2.56 -20.38 6.76
C GLU A 695 1.13 -20.24 6.18
N SER A 696 0.82 -20.95 5.08
CA SER A 696 -0.53 -21.02 4.54
C SER A 696 -1.40 -21.98 5.36
N LEU A 697 -2.52 -21.46 5.88
CA LEU A 697 -3.44 -22.20 6.74
C LEU A 697 -4.67 -22.74 5.99
N PHE A 698 -4.65 -22.80 4.65
CA PHE A 698 -5.73 -23.47 3.91
C PHE A 698 -5.67 -25.00 4.11
N ASP A 699 -6.82 -25.62 4.38
CA ASP A 699 -6.91 -27.06 4.69
C ASP A 699 -6.72 -27.94 3.44
N SER A 700 -7.07 -27.40 2.27
CA SER A 700 -6.97 -28.03 0.97
C SER A 700 -6.72 -26.98 -0.11
N ASP A 701 -6.22 -27.44 -1.25
CA ASP A 701 -6.19 -26.67 -2.49
C ASP A 701 -7.42 -27.06 -3.32
N GLU A 702 -8.43 -26.21 -3.32
CA GLU A 702 -9.62 -26.35 -4.17
C GLU A 702 -9.59 -25.45 -5.41
N SER A 703 -8.51 -24.70 -5.59
CA SER A 703 -8.33 -23.85 -6.74
C SER A 703 -8.13 -24.68 -8.01
N ASN A 704 -8.35 -24.10 -9.19
CA ASN A 704 -7.99 -24.76 -10.43
C ASN A 704 -6.46 -24.82 -10.60
N LEU A 705 -5.94 -25.68 -11.49
CA LEU A 705 -4.49 -25.71 -11.77
C LEU A 705 -4.01 -24.34 -12.28
N VAL A 706 -2.86 -23.87 -11.79
CA VAL A 706 -2.23 -22.67 -12.33
C VAL A 706 -1.73 -22.97 -13.74
N GLU A 707 -2.09 -22.11 -14.68
CA GLU A 707 -1.61 -22.19 -16.07
C GLU A 707 -0.74 -20.97 -16.37
N TYR A 708 0.23 -21.14 -17.26
CA TYR A 708 1.09 -20.05 -17.70
C TYR A 708 0.36 -19.17 -18.70
N TRP A 709 0.35 -17.85 -18.46
CA TRP A 709 -0.13 -16.86 -19.41
C TRP A 709 -1.54 -17.16 -19.95
N ARG A 710 -2.55 -17.04 -19.08
CA ARG A 710 -3.89 -17.51 -19.39
C ARG A 710 -4.58 -16.71 -20.49
N ASN A 711 -5.30 -17.40 -21.36
CA ASN A 711 -6.23 -16.87 -22.34
C ASN A 711 -7.68 -17.02 -21.87
N THR A 712 -8.41 -15.92 -21.72
CA THR A 712 -9.81 -15.91 -21.25
C THR A 712 -10.77 -16.70 -22.13
N ALA A 713 -10.41 -16.89 -23.40
CA ALA A 713 -11.32 -17.34 -24.44
C ALA A 713 -11.19 -18.84 -24.76
N ILE A 714 -10.02 -19.44 -24.51
CA ILE A 714 -9.72 -20.83 -24.92
C ILE A 714 -9.17 -21.72 -23.79
N ASP A 715 -8.73 -21.15 -22.67
CA ASP A 715 -8.11 -21.95 -21.62
C ASP A 715 -9.15 -22.73 -20.81
N LYS A 716 -8.92 -24.04 -20.73
CA LYS A 716 -9.71 -24.93 -19.91
C LYS A 716 -9.28 -24.79 -18.46
N VAL A 717 -10.23 -24.67 -17.55
CA VAL A 717 -9.94 -24.72 -16.11
C VAL A 717 -9.92 -26.17 -15.65
N TYR A 718 -8.77 -26.63 -15.16
CA TYR A 718 -8.59 -28.01 -14.70
C TYR A 718 -8.70 -28.13 -13.19
N ARG A 719 -9.25 -29.25 -12.72
CA ARG A 719 -9.21 -29.61 -11.29
C ARG A 719 -7.82 -30.17 -10.96
N PRO A 720 -7.20 -29.74 -9.84
CA PRO A 720 -6.10 -30.51 -9.26
C PRO A 720 -6.62 -31.91 -8.91
N LYS A 721 -5.78 -32.93 -9.07
CA LYS A 721 -6.04 -34.19 -8.35
C LYS A 721 -5.90 -33.87 -6.87
N PRO A 722 -6.90 -34.17 -6.00
CA PRO A 722 -6.78 -33.88 -4.57
C PRO A 722 -5.54 -34.58 -4.04
N GLN A 723 -4.55 -33.82 -3.59
CA GLN A 723 -3.50 -34.35 -2.73
C GLN A 723 -3.86 -33.92 -1.31
N PRO A 724 -4.25 -34.84 -0.42
CA PRO A 724 -4.42 -34.48 0.99
C PRO A 724 -3.09 -33.94 1.51
N LYS A 725 -3.13 -32.86 2.30
CA LYS A 725 -1.96 -32.47 3.10
C LYS A 725 -1.52 -33.71 3.90
N PRO A 726 -0.21 -34.01 3.99
CA PRO A 726 0.27 -34.98 4.97
C PRO A 726 -0.30 -34.56 6.32
N LYS A 727 -0.98 -35.49 7.02
CA LYS A 727 -1.36 -35.22 8.40
C LYS A 727 -0.08 -34.91 9.19
N PRO A 728 -0.11 -33.92 10.10
CA PRO A 728 1.06 -33.52 10.88
C PRO A 728 1.71 -34.68 11.62
#